data_AF-A0A7X8R6G6-F1
#
_entry.id   AF-A0A7X8R6G6-F1
#
_cell.length_a   1.000
_cell.length_b   1.000
_cell.length_c   1.000
_cell.angle_alpha   90.00
_cell.angle_beta   90.00
_cell.angle_gamma   90.00
#
_symmetry.space_group_name_H-M   'P 1'
#
loop_
_entity.id
_entity.type
_entity.pdbx_description
1 polymer ?
#
loop_
_entity_poly.entity_id
_entity_poly.type
_entity_poly.pdbx_seq_one_letter_code
_entity_poly.pdbx_strand_id
1 'polypeptide(L)'
;MKENGVDGWKKLLEGYPWFDREGAYPIPAYSEFMPSPLVGRKPLGKLDPRIFNDQDPYGWMISEIEEEYELKPGIPHLGRQIMNSIIKLGRGESANRIQGPDGRNLKNNPYWPEELAARSSRLRKERYVTLLPMMLSRTQDDKGRVIWTFFGNSIHAPESTFWKGFYTSPRTERPPYYFSKFFARLLNQAYGKRVSTKRSLLEAGFRILPTTDPSALPRWTRDFLVSDSADFRPVKFLLTFRPFNLLPGQVKERYLAEKLALLPCPGSLVFWGMPNYNKLKEALAEAGQIPLINLVARNQGIESLRSAQDGWFQETRPDNVKHEIQAELIIDSFHRTHRWQKIHRYQDELNEQVKDVKIARALFSTDAEALDLYDKPLARNCQLWDDDFNLLLNGPRADRQKIHETEKRILQGGLFGYRFFYPPMKTGWYRIYWHRPLIAFLPAGAENATIVTDALMGYIAGYHEEDLKMAAPVELWPRMQQREIYLSALRDFDNGEDYYAHQTAKNLLSLFEYYQMQGEKPLAKSFAQSMLNIAKNKTLEQWLAELKEHTRKPAVAVRMRKHLLKIIDWNEPNVLPKPLTFADTANRDFEEKWWNDIKLMSRDPFRYKGNGDIATDEATRSRVDRPHRDLERLGDYFIARHRHAIAEAGLEGIALCGEMPFKWDTDFDYGLYGGWVGNQNNTHYERNILVIIPGKNRGQAVVLGDHYDTAYMEDVFEKESGGSGARLAAMGADDNCSAGATLLQAAPIYLRLAKAGKLERDIWLIHLTGEEFPADSMGARQFCRSLVEKTLQLKLDDGKRIDLSGTEIVGVYVMDMIGHNRDDDQNIFQISPGKSVASFHLAQEAHIANRMWNHHVPTWNRSPERAPLQKGQRISGGQEIPAPAKHLAIHGEVRSQYDPNSSVFNTDAQVMSDVGLPIVLFMENYDINRSGYHDTKDTMENIDLDYGAAFAAIAIETVARVAASKKFGTKRIRNNAHRNFAEKG
;
A
#
# COMPACT_ATOMS: atom_id res chain seq x y z
N MET A 1 29.74 -33.42 -6.05
CA MET A 1 29.59 -31.98 -5.74
C MET A 1 28.10 -31.72 -5.56
N LYS A 2 27.63 -31.51 -4.33
CA LYS A 2 26.26 -31.06 -4.06
C LYS A 2 26.32 -29.56 -3.87
N GLU A 3 25.66 -28.81 -4.75
CA GLU A 3 25.42 -27.39 -4.53
C GLU A 3 24.73 -27.22 -3.18
N ASN A 4 25.32 -26.41 -2.30
CA ASN A 4 24.64 -25.89 -1.11
C ASN A 4 23.56 -24.89 -1.56
N GLY A 5 22.53 -25.37 -2.24
CA GLY A 5 21.43 -24.57 -2.74
C GLY A 5 20.62 -23.98 -1.59
N VAL A 6 20.27 -22.71 -1.72
CA VAL A 6 19.39 -22.01 -0.78
C VAL A 6 17.96 -22.47 -1.04
N ASP A 7 17.33 -23.10 -0.04
CA ASP A 7 15.97 -23.66 -0.15
C ASP A 7 14.86 -22.70 0.34
N GLY A 8 13.68 -22.80 -0.29
CA GLY A 8 12.45 -22.15 0.18
C GLY A 8 12.49 -20.62 0.09
N TRP A 9 11.96 -19.92 1.10
CA TRP A 9 11.81 -18.46 1.05
C TRP A 9 13.15 -17.73 0.98
N LYS A 10 14.25 -18.36 1.41
CA LYS A 10 15.60 -17.79 1.33
C LYS A 10 16.03 -17.59 -0.13
N LYS A 11 15.50 -18.38 -1.07
CA LYS A 11 15.72 -18.20 -2.51
C LYS A 11 15.14 -16.88 -3.03
N LEU A 12 14.05 -16.40 -2.43
CA LEU A 12 13.49 -15.08 -2.75
C LEU A 12 14.43 -13.92 -2.38
N LEU A 13 15.46 -14.20 -1.57
CA LEU A 13 16.47 -13.23 -1.13
C LEU A 13 17.77 -13.29 -1.92
N GLU A 14 17.86 -14.15 -2.95
CA GLU A 14 19.02 -14.18 -3.85
C GLU A 14 19.26 -12.79 -4.46
N GLY A 15 20.53 -12.41 -4.56
CA GLY A 15 20.94 -11.10 -5.06
C GLY A 15 20.76 -9.94 -4.08
N TYR A 16 20.42 -10.16 -2.79
CA TYR A 16 20.41 -9.10 -1.80
C TYR A 16 21.85 -8.65 -1.43
N PRO A 17 22.15 -7.34 -1.30
CA PRO A 17 21.27 -6.20 -1.50
C PRO A 17 20.88 -6.01 -2.97
N TRP A 18 19.57 -5.84 -3.22
CA TRP A 18 19.06 -5.65 -4.57
C TRP A 18 19.26 -4.21 -5.04
N PHE A 19 19.28 -4.02 -6.36
CA PHE A 19 19.32 -2.70 -7.01
C PHE A 19 20.59 -1.89 -6.69
N ASP A 20 21.72 -2.52 -6.39
CA ASP A 20 22.96 -1.85 -5.95
C ASP A 20 23.78 -1.20 -7.09
N ARG A 21 23.13 -0.86 -8.20
CA ARG A 21 23.72 -0.17 -9.35
C ARG A 21 22.87 1.04 -9.74
N GLU A 22 23.54 2.07 -10.25
CA GLU A 22 22.86 3.26 -10.75
C GLU A 22 21.81 2.89 -11.80
N GLY A 23 20.62 3.46 -11.65
CA GLY A 23 19.52 3.25 -12.57
C GLY A 23 18.63 2.03 -12.27
N ALA A 24 19.02 1.13 -11.37
CA ALA A 24 18.31 -0.14 -11.18
C ALA A 24 17.02 -0.06 -10.35
N TYR A 25 16.90 0.88 -9.41
CA TYR A 25 15.71 0.99 -8.60
C TYR A 25 14.67 1.87 -9.32
N PRO A 26 13.45 1.35 -9.58
CA PRO A 26 12.41 2.13 -10.24
C PRO A 26 11.93 3.27 -9.33
N ILE A 27 11.59 4.41 -9.93
CA ILE A 27 11.01 5.59 -9.25
C ILE A 27 9.54 5.78 -9.65
N PRO A 28 8.65 4.82 -9.33
CA PRO A 28 7.25 4.90 -9.75
C PRO A 28 6.59 6.13 -9.13
N ALA A 29 6.01 7.03 -9.94
CA ALA A 29 5.05 8.00 -9.42
C ALA A 29 3.79 7.23 -9.08
N TYR A 30 3.37 7.21 -7.81
CA TYR A 30 2.27 6.35 -7.35
C TYR A 30 0.94 6.72 -8.03
N SER A 31 0.80 8.00 -8.36
CA SER A 31 -0.27 8.58 -9.17
C SER A 31 -0.30 8.11 -10.64
N GLU A 32 0.83 7.73 -11.23
CA GLU A 32 0.91 7.20 -12.63
C GLU A 32 0.93 5.67 -12.66
N PHE A 33 1.62 5.07 -11.69
CA PHE A 33 1.82 3.64 -11.59
C PHE A 33 1.90 3.22 -10.13
N MET A 34 0.91 2.46 -9.69
CA MET A 34 0.90 1.92 -8.33
C MET A 34 1.89 0.75 -8.24
N PRO A 35 2.98 0.86 -7.47
CA PRO A 35 4.00 -0.20 -7.48
C PRO A 35 3.59 -1.42 -6.67
N SER A 36 4.30 -2.53 -6.92
CA SER A 36 4.22 -3.74 -6.11
C SER A 36 4.52 -3.45 -4.64
N PRO A 37 3.65 -3.87 -3.69
CA PRO A 37 4.01 -3.87 -2.27
C PRO A 37 5.25 -4.73 -2.01
N LEU A 38 6.27 -4.15 -1.37
CA LEU A 38 7.47 -4.86 -0.96
C LEU A 38 7.26 -5.55 0.40
N VAL A 39 7.34 -6.88 0.43
CA VAL A 39 7.05 -7.70 1.61
C VAL A 39 8.20 -8.65 1.97
N GLY A 40 8.24 -9.09 3.22
CA GLY A 40 9.23 -10.05 3.72
C GLY A 40 10.59 -9.41 4.01
N ARG A 41 11.22 -8.77 3.02
CA ARG A 41 12.39 -7.89 3.22
C ARG A 41 12.33 -6.74 2.23
N LYS A 42 12.42 -5.51 2.73
CA LYS A 42 12.49 -4.28 1.91
C LYS A 42 13.96 -3.97 1.55
N PRO A 43 14.25 -3.21 0.48
CA PRO A 43 15.61 -2.89 0.02
C PRO A 43 16.54 -2.41 1.14
N LEU A 44 16.10 -1.43 1.93
CA LEU A 44 16.82 -0.87 3.07
C LEU A 44 16.35 -1.44 4.43
N GLY A 45 15.38 -2.35 4.40
CA GLY A 45 14.74 -2.90 5.59
C GLY A 45 15.39 -4.18 6.14
N LYS A 46 14.97 -4.55 7.35
CA LYS A 46 15.28 -5.85 7.95
C LYS A 46 14.30 -6.92 7.46
N LEU A 47 14.64 -8.18 7.69
CA LEU A 47 13.75 -9.31 7.49
C LEU A 47 12.52 -9.16 8.41
N ASP A 48 11.33 -9.41 7.87
CA ASP A 48 10.05 -9.35 8.59
C ASP A 48 9.71 -10.74 9.17
N PRO A 49 9.84 -10.93 10.50
CA PRO A 49 9.56 -12.21 11.15
C PRO A 49 8.07 -12.57 11.16
N ARG A 50 7.18 -11.63 10.78
CA ARG A 50 5.74 -11.88 10.67
C ARG A 50 5.38 -12.63 9.38
N ILE A 51 6.31 -12.71 8.43
CA ILE A 51 6.14 -13.40 7.14
C ILE A 51 7.02 -14.65 7.07
N PHE A 52 8.31 -14.50 7.42
CA PHE A 52 9.30 -15.58 7.32
C PHE A 52 9.74 -16.09 8.69
N ASN A 53 9.90 -17.41 8.79
CA ASN A 53 10.44 -18.09 9.97
C ASN A 53 11.67 -18.90 9.56
N ASP A 54 12.80 -18.69 10.24
CA ASP A 54 14.06 -19.41 9.99
C ASP A 54 13.95 -20.92 10.21
N GLN A 55 13.01 -21.38 11.03
CA GLN A 55 12.76 -22.79 11.32
C GLN A 55 11.77 -23.46 10.34
N ASP A 56 11.13 -22.69 9.46
CA ASP A 56 10.19 -23.20 8.45
C ASP A 56 10.52 -22.59 7.07
N PRO A 57 11.55 -23.11 6.37
CA PRO A 57 12.02 -22.55 5.10
C PRO A 57 10.95 -22.53 3.99
N TYR A 58 9.93 -23.37 4.08
CA TYR A 58 8.85 -23.44 3.08
C TYR A 58 7.53 -22.81 3.56
N GLY A 59 7.52 -22.21 4.75
CA GLY A 59 6.36 -21.55 5.32
C GLY A 59 6.24 -20.09 4.88
N TRP A 60 5.01 -19.65 4.62
CA TRP A 60 4.64 -18.25 4.48
C TRP A 60 3.54 -17.92 5.48
N MET A 61 3.82 -17.06 6.44
CA MET A 61 2.88 -16.74 7.51
C MET A 61 1.75 -15.82 6.99
N ILE A 62 0.51 -16.14 7.36
CA ILE A 62 -0.68 -15.34 7.10
C ILE A 62 -1.25 -14.91 8.46
N SER A 63 -1.38 -13.61 8.67
CA SER A 63 -1.86 -13.05 9.94
C SER A 63 -3.35 -13.29 10.16
N GLU A 64 -3.78 -13.21 11.42
CA GLU A 64 -5.17 -13.37 11.82
C GLU A 64 -6.06 -12.27 11.22
N ILE A 65 -5.58 -11.03 11.13
CA ILE A 65 -6.36 -9.91 10.57
C ILE A 65 -6.60 -10.10 9.06
N GLU A 66 -5.59 -10.56 8.31
CA GLU A 66 -5.74 -10.91 6.88
C GLU A 66 -6.76 -12.05 6.71
N GLU A 67 -6.78 -13.03 7.62
CA GLU A 67 -7.74 -14.13 7.56
C GLU A 67 -9.16 -13.69 7.91
N GLU A 68 -9.37 -13.05 9.06
CA GLU A 68 -10.70 -12.74 9.59
C GLU A 68 -11.40 -11.60 8.85
N TYR A 69 -10.68 -10.53 8.47
CA TYR A 69 -11.29 -9.32 7.90
C TYR A 69 -11.19 -9.23 6.38
N GLU A 70 -10.29 -9.97 5.71
CA GLU A 70 -10.17 -9.93 4.23
C GLU A 70 -10.60 -11.26 3.60
N LEU A 71 -9.91 -12.36 3.94
CA LEU A 71 -10.04 -13.63 3.21
C LEU A 71 -11.34 -14.39 3.52
N LYS A 72 -11.72 -14.51 4.79
CA LYS A 72 -12.95 -15.20 5.21
C LYS A 72 -14.23 -14.54 4.68
N PRO A 73 -14.40 -13.21 4.75
CA PRO A 73 -15.56 -12.56 4.14
C PRO A 73 -15.47 -12.49 2.61
N GLY A 74 -14.27 -12.24 2.05
CA GLY A 74 -14.12 -12.03 0.61
C GLY A 74 -14.26 -13.29 -0.25
N ILE A 75 -13.79 -14.46 0.18
CA ILE A 75 -13.89 -15.70 -0.63
C ILE A 75 -15.34 -16.11 -0.89
N PRO A 76 -16.26 -16.12 0.10
CA PRO A 76 -17.68 -16.34 -0.15
C PRO A 76 -18.31 -15.31 -1.09
N HIS A 77 -17.93 -14.03 -0.96
CA HIS A 77 -18.44 -12.96 -1.83
C HIS A 77 -18.09 -13.23 -3.30
N LEU A 78 -16.80 -13.48 -3.59
CA LEU A 78 -16.32 -13.85 -4.93
C LEU A 78 -16.94 -15.17 -5.41
N GLY A 79 -16.95 -16.18 -4.54
CA GLY A 79 -17.42 -17.52 -4.85
C GLY A 79 -18.88 -17.55 -5.31
N ARG A 80 -19.75 -16.71 -4.74
CA ARG A 80 -21.15 -16.60 -5.17
C ARG A 80 -21.27 -16.09 -6.61
N GLN A 81 -20.53 -15.04 -6.98
CA GLN A 81 -20.57 -14.47 -8.33
C GLN A 81 -20.08 -15.50 -9.37
N ILE A 82 -18.96 -16.16 -9.08
CA ILE A 82 -18.39 -17.21 -9.94
C ILE A 82 -19.37 -18.38 -10.09
N MET A 83 -19.92 -18.87 -8.98
CA MET A 83 -20.85 -20.01 -8.98
C MET A 83 -22.14 -19.69 -9.74
N ASN A 84 -22.67 -18.46 -9.63
CA ASN A 84 -23.86 -18.05 -10.36
C ASN A 84 -23.66 -18.18 -11.87
N SER A 85 -22.51 -17.72 -12.39
CA SER A 85 -22.16 -17.84 -13.82
C SER A 85 -21.96 -19.29 -14.27
N ILE A 86 -21.29 -20.13 -13.46
CA ILE A 86 -21.10 -21.56 -13.76
C ILE A 86 -22.45 -22.31 -13.78
N ILE A 87 -23.35 -22.00 -12.84
CA ILE A 87 -24.69 -22.61 -12.77
C ILE A 87 -25.52 -22.20 -13.98
N LYS A 88 -25.54 -20.91 -14.36
CA LYS A 88 -26.20 -20.43 -15.57
C LYS A 88 -25.74 -21.19 -16.81
N LEU A 89 -24.43 -21.32 -16.99
CA LEU A 89 -23.83 -22.07 -18.10
C LEU A 89 -24.36 -23.52 -18.15
N GLY A 90 -24.32 -24.26 -17.04
CA GLY A 90 -24.76 -25.65 -17.04
C GLY A 90 -26.28 -25.84 -17.12
N ARG A 91 -27.06 -24.82 -16.76
CA ARG A 91 -28.52 -24.78 -16.99
C ARG A 91 -28.90 -24.40 -18.43
N GLY A 92 -27.93 -24.07 -19.29
CA GLY A 92 -28.19 -23.58 -20.64
C GLY A 92 -28.76 -22.17 -20.68
N GLU A 93 -28.64 -21.43 -19.58
CA GLU A 93 -29.00 -20.01 -19.50
C GLU A 93 -27.88 -19.17 -20.12
N SER A 94 -28.19 -17.92 -20.48
CA SER A 94 -27.19 -16.98 -21.01
C SER A 94 -26.12 -16.68 -19.94
N ALA A 95 -24.86 -16.90 -20.31
CA ALA A 95 -23.68 -16.66 -19.49
C ALA A 95 -22.63 -15.91 -20.32
N ASN A 96 -22.96 -14.72 -20.83
CA ASN A 96 -22.14 -14.08 -21.87
C ASN A 96 -20.73 -13.74 -21.37
N ARG A 97 -20.54 -13.47 -20.08
CA ARG A 97 -19.20 -13.32 -19.46
C ARG A 97 -18.30 -14.56 -19.57
N ILE A 98 -18.87 -15.77 -19.65
CA ILE A 98 -18.12 -17.00 -19.96
C ILE A 98 -17.98 -17.16 -21.48
N GLN A 99 -19.07 -16.96 -22.21
CA GLN A 99 -19.14 -17.18 -23.66
C GLN A 99 -18.23 -16.21 -24.45
N GLY A 100 -18.02 -15.00 -23.93
CA GLY A 100 -17.28 -13.93 -24.57
C GLY A 100 -17.98 -13.36 -25.80
N PRO A 101 -17.33 -12.41 -26.50
CA PRO A 101 -17.85 -11.84 -27.74
C PRO A 101 -18.17 -12.95 -28.76
N ASP A 102 -19.41 -12.97 -29.25
CA ASP A 102 -19.95 -13.95 -30.21
C ASP A 102 -19.83 -15.43 -29.78
N GLY A 103 -19.73 -15.70 -28.48
CA GLY A 103 -19.57 -17.07 -27.97
C GLY A 103 -18.20 -17.71 -28.26
N ARG A 104 -17.22 -16.92 -28.74
CA ARG A 104 -15.93 -17.43 -29.22
C ARG A 104 -15.09 -18.10 -28.12
N ASN A 105 -15.32 -17.81 -26.83
CA ASN A 105 -14.56 -18.45 -25.75
C ASN A 105 -14.90 -19.93 -25.54
N LEU A 106 -16.10 -20.37 -25.94
CA LEU A 106 -16.54 -21.76 -25.80
C LEU A 106 -16.40 -22.57 -27.09
N LYS A 107 -16.25 -21.91 -28.25
CA LYS A 107 -16.03 -22.59 -29.52
C LYS A 107 -14.75 -23.41 -29.44
N ASN A 108 -14.83 -24.71 -29.76
CA ASN A 108 -13.72 -25.67 -29.68
C ASN A 108 -13.10 -25.82 -28.28
N ASN A 109 -13.80 -25.43 -27.22
CA ASN A 109 -13.32 -25.61 -25.85
C ASN A 109 -13.40 -27.11 -25.46
N PRO A 110 -12.28 -27.77 -25.12
CA PRO A 110 -12.26 -29.21 -24.88
C PRO A 110 -12.96 -29.61 -23.56
N TYR A 111 -13.15 -28.66 -22.63
CA TYR A 111 -13.91 -28.88 -21.40
C TYR A 111 -15.43 -28.71 -21.60
N TRP A 112 -15.86 -28.01 -22.65
CA TRP A 112 -17.27 -27.74 -22.95
C TRP A 112 -17.63 -28.06 -24.41
N PRO A 113 -17.47 -29.31 -24.87
CA PRO A 113 -17.80 -29.69 -26.25
C PRO A 113 -19.30 -29.66 -26.50
N GLU A 114 -19.69 -29.63 -27.79
CA GLU A 114 -21.09 -29.58 -28.23
C GLU A 114 -21.95 -30.71 -27.65
N GLU A 115 -21.40 -31.93 -27.51
CA GLU A 115 -22.09 -33.08 -26.90
C GLU A 115 -22.55 -32.82 -25.46
N LEU A 116 -21.77 -32.03 -24.69
CA LEU A 116 -22.10 -31.63 -23.33
C LEU A 116 -23.01 -30.40 -23.34
N ALA A 117 -22.70 -29.41 -24.18
CA ALA A 117 -23.51 -28.20 -24.32
C ALA A 117 -24.97 -28.52 -24.72
N ALA A 118 -25.19 -29.48 -25.62
CA ALA A 118 -26.53 -29.95 -26.03
C ALA A 118 -27.33 -30.64 -24.90
N ARG A 119 -26.66 -31.01 -23.81
CA ARG A 119 -27.25 -31.60 -22.60
C ARG A 119 -27.34 -30.60 -21.44
N SER A 120 -26.85 -29.36 -21.63
CA SER A 120 -27.13 -28.26 -20.71
C SER A 120 -28.65 -28.11 -20.53
N SER A 121 -29.11 -27.73 -19.33
CA SER A 121 -30.51 -27.79 -18.85
C SER A 121 -31.08 -29.18 -18.49
N ARG A 122 -30.46 -30.29 -18.94
CA ARG A 122 -31.00 -31.65 -18.71
C ARG A 122 -30.33 -32.42 -17.56
N LEU A 123 -29.22 -31.91 -17.02
CA LEU A 123 -28.48 -32.50 -15.89
C LEU A 123 -29.05 -32.03 -14.54
N ARG A 124 -30.21 -32.54 -14.14
CA ARG A 124 -30.96 -32.14 -12.92
C ARG A 124 -30.28 -32.50 -11.59
N LYS A 125 -29.40 -33.50 -11.59
CA LYS A 125 -28.64 -34.00 -10.44
C LYS A 125 -27.25 -33.38 -10.35
N GLU A 126 -26.85 -32.54 -11.31
CA GLU A 126 -25.58 -31.82 -11.23
C GLU A 126 -25.58 -30.92 -9.99
N ARG A 127 -24.46 -30.99 -9.25
CA ARG A 127 -24.24 -30.22 -8.03
C ARG A 127 -23.19 -29.13 -8.23
N TYR A 128 -22.71 -28.96 -9.46
CA TYR A 128 -21.77 -27.90 -9.83
C TYR A 128 -20.57 -27.86 -8.89
N VAL A 129 -20.03 -29.05 -8.57
CA VAL A 129 -18.87 -29.14 -7.68
C VAL A 129 -17.69 -28.46 -8.35
N THR A 130 -17.13 -27.47 -7.67
CA THR A 130 -16.11 -26.56 -8.18
C THR A 130 -14.88 -26.70 -7.29
N LEU A 131 -13.75 -27.02 -7.91
CA LEU A 131 -12.43 -27.14 -7.28
C LEU A 131 -11.45 -26.26 -8.08
N LEU A 132 -11.61 -24.94 -7.97
CA LEU A 132 -10.93 -23.97 -8.83
C LEU A 132 -9.75 -23.32 -8.13
N PRO A 133 -8.51 -23.54 -8.58
CA PRO A 133 -7.39 -22.80 -8.05
C PRO A 133 -7.46 -21.34 -8.51
N MET A 134 -7.70 -20.43 -7.56
CA MET A 134 -7.64 -18.98 -7.77
C MET A 134 -6.22 -18.49 -7.59
N MET A 135 -5.91 -17.32 -8.16
CA MET A 135 -4.65 -16.61 -7.98
C MET A 135 -4.90 -15.32 -7.20
N LEU A 136 -4.35 -15.23 -5.99
CA LEU A 136 -4.47 -14.08 -5.10
C LEU A 136 -3.09 -13.44 -4.87
N SER A 137 -3.03 -12.14 -4.69
CA SER A 137 -1.84 -11.45 -4.17
C SER A 137 -2.26 -10.18 -3.45
N ARG A 138 -1.45 -9.67 -2.53
CA ARG A 138 -1.68 -8.33 -2.00
C ARG A 138 -1.29 -7.27 -3.04
N THR A 139 -2.06 -6.20 -3.15
CA THR A 139 -1.77 -5.04 -4.02
C THR A 139 -1.99 -3.75 -3.24
N GLN A 140 -1.33 -2.67 -3.66
CA GLN A 140 -1.53 -1.33 -3.10
C GLN A 140 -2.55 -0.56 -3.95
N ASP A 141 -3.29 0.38 -3.36
CA ASP A 141 -4.03 1.40 -4.11
C ASP A 141 -3.53 2.81 -3.80
N ASP A 142 -4.15 3.79 -4.44
CA ASP A 142 -3.92 5.22 -4.34
C ASP A 142 -4.30 5.82 -2.98
N LYS A 143 -4.78 5.02 -2.01
CA LYS A 143 -4.96 5.42 -0.60
C LYS A 143 -3.94 4.72 0.31
N GLY A 144 -2.92 4.10 -0.29
CA GLY A 144 -1.89 3.31 0.39
C GLY A 144 -2.44 2.08 1.13
N ARG A 145 -3.61 1.56 0.76
CA ARG A 145 -4.16 0.33 1.34
C ARG A 145 -3.52 -0.88 0.67
N VAL A 146 -2.96 -1.79 1.48
CA VAL A 146 -2.35 -3.04 0.98
C VAL A 146 -3.23 -4.24 1.37
N ILE A 147 -4.08 -4.67 0.45
CA ILE A 147 -5.17 -5.66 0.69
C ILE A 147 -5.00 -6.85 -0.26
N TRP A 148 -5.49 -8.03 0.12
CA TRP A 148 -5.58 -9.19 -0.78
C TRP A 148 -6.48 -8.91 -1.99
N THR A 149 -5.95 -9.16 -3.18
CA THR A 149 -6.60 -8.96 -4.48
C THR A 149 -6.75 -10.28 -5.21
N PHE A 150 -7.92 -10.49 -5.77
CA PHE A 150 -8.23 -11.60 -6.66
C PHE A 150 -7.86 -11.23 -8.10
N PHE A 151 -6.94 -12.00 -8.70
CA PHE A 151 -6.48 -11.77 -10.08
C PHE A 151 -7.24 -12.62 -11.11
N GLY A 152 -7.92 -13.69 -10.68
CA GLY A 152 -8.57 -14.66 -11.56
C GLY A 152 -8.07 -16.10 -11.34
N ASN A 153 -8.08 -16.91 -12.40
CA ASN A 153 -7.62 -18.31 -12.34
C ASN A 153 -6.13 -18.41 -12.05
N SER A 154 -5.73 -19.53 -11.45
CA SER A 154 -4.35 -19.99 -11.55
C SER A 154 -3.95 -20.15 -13.02
N ILE A 155 -2.80 -19.59 -13.37
CA ILE A 155 -2.18 -19.77 -14.69
C ILE A 155 -1.69 -21.21 -14.94
N HIS A 156 -1.51 -21.99 -13.87
CA HIS A 156 -1.13 -23.40 -13.91
C HIS A 156 -2.32 -24.32 -14.19
N ALA A 157 -2.02 -25.54 -14.64
CA ALA A 157 -3.04 -26.58 -14.83
C ALA A 157 -3.83 -26.85 -13.53
N PRO A 158 -5.15 -27.10 -13.61
CA PRO A 158 -5.99 -27.18 -12.43
C PRO A 158 -5.66 -28.39 -11.55
N GLU A 159 -5.32 -29.53 -12.15
CA GLU A 159 -4.97 -30.76 -11.41
C GLU A 159 -3.72 -30.59 -10.55
N SER A 160 -2.59 -30.19 -11.15
CA SER A 160 -1.32 -30.05 -10.44
C SER A 160 -1.44 -29.05 -9.30
N THR A 161 -2.12 -27.94 -9.56
CA THR A 161 -2.35 -26.86 -8.58
C THR A 161 -3.25 -27.32 -7.42
N PHE A 162 -4.30 -28.10 -7.71
CA PHE A 162 -5.18 -28.69 -6.68
C PHE A 162 -4.40 -29.61 -5.73
N TRP A 163 -3.57 -30.50 -6.28
CA TRP A 163 -2.83 -31.48 -5.47
C TRP A 163 -1.80 -30.83 -4.55
N LYS A 164 -1.25 -29.66 -4.89
CA LYS A 164 -0.34 -28.90 -3.99
C LYS A 164 -0.98 -28.55 -2.64
N GLY A 165 -2.31 -28.45 -2.57
CA GLY A 165 -3.03 -28.24 -1.30
C GLY A 165 -2.91 -29.40 -0.30
N PHE A 166 -2.45 -30.58 -0.74
CA PHE A 166 -2.22 -31.75 0.09
C PHE A 166 -0.74 -31.92 0.50
N TYR A 167 0.07 -30.87 0.38
CA TYR A 167 1.46 -30.84 0.84
C TYR A 167 1.66 -29.78 1.94
N THR A 168 2.78 -29.86 2.66
CA THR A 168 3.23 -28.83 3.62
C THR A 168 4.55 -28.18 3.23
N SER A 169 5.34 -28.87 2.41
CA SER A 169 6.58 -28.43 1.77
C SER A 169 6.83 -29.29 0.52
N PRO A 170 7.87 -29.01 -0.29
CA PRO A 170 8.16 -29.83 -1.46
C PRO A 170 8.33 -31.29 -1.06
N ARG A 171 7.59 -32.18 -1.73
CA ARG A 171 7.62 -33.64 -1.52
C ARG A 171 7.17 -34.12 -0.12
N THR A 172 6.67 -33.24 0.75
CA THR A 172 6.12 -33.61 2.06
C THR A 172 4.60 -33.59 2.03
N GLU A 173 4.01 -34.78 1.94
CA GLU A 173 2.57 -34.99 1.91
C GLU A 173 1.91 -34.69 3.26
N ARG A 174 0.71 -34.12 3.24
CA ARG A 174 -0.19 -34.10 4.39
C ARG A 174 -0.67 -35.52 4.70
N PRO A 175 -1.00 -35.80 5.98
CA PRO A 175 -1.61 -37.07 6.35
C PRO A 175 -2.88 -37.41 5.53
N PRO A 176 -3.11 -38.69 5.18
CA PRO A 176 -4.23 -39.12 4.31
C PRO A 176 -5.62 -38.83 4.89
N TYR A 177 -5.74 -38.60 6.20
CA TYR A 177 -7.01 -38.24 6.81
C TYR A 177 -7.51 -36.87 6.35
N TYR A 178 -6.63 -35.94 5.98
CA TYR A 178 -7.04 -34.63 5.45
C TYR A 178 -7.81 -34.78 4.14
N PHE A 179 -7.32 -35.64 3.24
CA PHE A 179 -8.02 -35.98 2.01
C PHE A 179 -9.35 -36.68 2.27
N SER A 180 -9.35 -37.69 3.14
CA SER A 180 -10.56 -38.44 3.47
C SER A 180 -11.63 -37.52 4.06
N LYS A 181 -11.25 -36.63 5.00
CA LYS A 181 -12.14 -35.63 5.62
C LYS A 181 -12.67 -34.62 4.59
N PHE A 182 -11.80 -34.15 3.69
CA PHE A 182 -12.18 -33.19 2.65
C PHE A 182 -13.26 -33.76 1.71
N PHE A 183 -13.00 -34.92 1.08
CA PHE A 183 -13.97 -35.52 0.18
C PHE A 183 -15.19 -36.07 0.90
N ALA A 184 -15.05 -36.55 2.14
CA ALA A 184 -16.20 -36.94 2.95
C ALA A 184 -17.13 -35.75 3.20
N ARG A 185 -16.59 -34.59 3.62
CA ARG A 185 -17.37 -33.36 3.79
C ARG A 185 -18.08 -32.98 2.49
N LEU A 186 -17.35 -32.97 1.38
CA LEU A 186 -17.88 -32.62 0.06
C LEU A 186 -19.05 -33.54 -0.36
N LEU A 187 -18.85 -34.86 -0.31
CA LEU A 187 -19.89 -35.82 -0.73
C LEU A 187 -21.09 -35.83 0.20
N ASN A 188 -20.88 -35.63 1.51
CA ASN A 188 -21.97 -35.53 2.47
C ASN A 188 -22.81 -34.28 2.22
N GLN A 189 -22.18 -33.12 2.02
CA GLN A 189 -22.88 -31.84 1.89
C GLN A 189 -23.49 -31.64 0.49
N ALA A 190 -22.78 -32.00 -0.58
CA ALA A 190 -23.27 -31.80 -1.95
C ALA A 190 -24.27 -32.89 -2.39
N TYR A 191 -24.04 -34.14 -1.99
CA TYR A 191 -24.79 -35.31 -2.50
C TYR A 191 -25.55 -36.09 -1.43
N GLY A 192 -25.57 -35.64 -0.16
CA GLY A 192 -26.30 -36.29 0.92
C GLY A 192 -25.77 -37.69 1.26
N LYS A 193 -24.49 -37.97 1.01
CA LYS A 193 -23.85 -39.24 1.37
C LYS A 193 -23.55 -39.31 2.87
N ARG A 194 -23.22 -40.52 3.34
CA ARG A 194 -22.77 -40.80 4.72
C ARG A 194 -21.41 -41.47 4.66
N VAL A 195 -20.40 -40.69 4.31
CA VAL A 195 -19.00 -41.12 4.22
C VAL A 195 -18.16 -40.39 5.28
N SER A 196 -17.14 -41.06 5.81
CA SER A 196 -16.26 -40.49 6.85
C SER A 196 -14.82 -40.99 6.79
N THR A 197 -14.59 -42.12 6.13
CA THR A 197 -13.28 -42.79 6.03
C THR A 197 -12.90 -43.08 4.58
N LYS A 198 -11.60 -43.34 4.36
CA LYS A 198 -11.07 -43.85 3.09
C LYS A 198 -11.86 -45.03 2.54
N ARG A 199 -12.17 -46.03 3.38
CA ARG A 199 -12.94 -47.23 3.01
C ARG A 199 -14.36 -46.85 2.56
N SER A 200 -15.06 -46.03 3.34
CA SER A 200 -16.41 -45.59 2.98
C SER A 200 -16.47 -44.78 1.67
N LEU A 201 -15.40 -44.05 1.32
CA LEU A 201 -15.30 -43.36 0.03
C LEU A 201 -15.21 -44.37 -1.13
N LEU A 202 -14.36 -45.40 -0.99
CA LEU A 202 -14.23 -46.46 -1.99
C LEU A 202 -15.55 -47.23 -2.20
N GLU A 203 -16.23 -47.58 -1.10
CA GLU A 203 -17.54 -48.26 -1.07
C GLU A 203 -18.65 -47.38 -1.67
N ALA A 204 -18.59 -46.06 -1.47
CA ALA A 204 -19.50 -45.10 -2.10
C ALA A 204 -19.25 -44.91 -3.61
N GLY A 205 -18.24 -45.57 -4.19
CA GLY A 205 -17.91 -45.51 -5.61
C GLY A 205 -17.09 -44.28 -6.01
N PHE A 206 -16.32 -43.70 -5.09
CA PHE A 206 -15.38 -42.62 -5.39
C PHE A 206 -14.08 -43.17 -5.98
N ARG A 207 -13.63 -42.62 -7.12
CA ARG A 207 -12.37 -42.97 -7.80
C ARG A 207 -11.69 -41.73 -8.38
N ILE A 208 -10.42 -41.87 -8.77
CA ILE A 208 -9.60 -40.81 -9.36
C ILE A 208 -9.14 -41.26 -10.75
N LEU A 209 -9.42 -40.46 -11.77
CA LEU A 209 -8.86 -40.61 -13.11
C LEU A 209 -7.91 -39.42 -13.38
N PRO A 210 -6.58 -39.61 -13.23
CA PRO A 210 -5.63 -38.51 -13.30
C PRO A 210 -5.45 -37.99 -14.74
N THR A 211 -5.20 -36.69 -14.90
CA THR A 211 -4.81 -36.08 -16.19
C THR A 211 -3.32 -36.30 -16.47
N THR A 212 -2.51 -36.34 -15.41
CA THR A 212 -1.06 -36.47 -15.44
C THR A 212 -0.58 -37.88 -15.05
N ASP A 213 0.73 -38.11 -15.10
CA ASP A 213 1.34 -39.34 -14.59
C ASP A 213 0.89 -39.58 -13.13
N PRO A 214 0.26 -40.72 -12.81
CA PRO A 214 -0.16 -41.07 -11.46
C PRO A 214 0.98 -40.99 -10.42
N SER A 215 2.25 -41.07 -10.83
CA SER A 215 3.41 -40.93 -9.95
C SER A 215 3.54 -39.54 -9.31
N ALA A 216 2.93 -38.50 -9.91
CA ALA A 216 2.95 -37.12 -9.42
C ALA A 216 1.92 -36.85 -8.31
N LEU A 217 1.00 -37.79 -8.06
CA LEU A 217 -0.03 -37.67 -7.03
C LEU A 217 0.49 -38.11 -5.65
N PRO A 218 -0.12 -37.62 -4.55
CA PRO A 218 0.21 -38.11 -3.21
C PRO A 218 0.09 -39.64 -3.12
N ARG A 219 1.05 -40.31 -2.49
CA ARG A 219 1.18 -41.77 -2.49
C ARG A 219 -0.09 -42.50 -2.03
N TRP A 220 -0.81 -41.92 -1.08
CA TRP A 220 -2.03 -42.51 -0.53
C TRP A 220 -3.23 -42.48 -1.50
N THR A 221 -3.13 -41.81 -2.65
CA THR A 221 -4.17 -41.79 -3.71
C THR A 221 -4.26 -43.10 -4.49
N ARG A 222 -3.21 -43.94 -4.45
CA ARG A 222 -3.07 -45.15 -5.29
C ARG A 222 -4.30 -46.06 -5.27
N ASP A 223 -4.91 -46.25 -4.11
CA ASP A 223 -6.07 -47.13 -3.94
C ASP A 223 -7.34 -46.62 -4.63
N PHE A 224 -7.37 -45.34 -5.05
CA PHE A 224 -8.48 -44.73 -5.74
C PHE A 224 -8.31 -44.66 -7.26
N LEU A 225 -7.11 -44.94 -7.77
CA LEU A 225 -6.78 -44.74 -9.18
C LEU A 225 -7.52 -45.73 -10.09
N VAL A 226 -7.96 -45.24 -11.23
CA VAL A 226 -8.50 -46.04 -12.34
C VAL A 226 -7.84 -45.64 -13.65
N SER A 227 -7.70 -46.59 -14.59
CA SER A 227 -7.20 -46.32 -15.95
C SER A 227 -8.34 -46.06 -16.93
N ASP A 228 -8.00 -45.66 -18.15
CA ASP A 228 -8.97 -45.46 -19.24
C ASP A 228 -9.72 -46.73 -19.64
N SER A 229 -9.12 -47.90 -19.36
CA SER A 229 -9.69 -49.23 -19.63
C SER A 229 -10.48 -49.82 -18.47
N ALA A 230 -10.65 -49.09 -17.36
CA ALA A 230 -11.36 -49.59 -16.18
C ALA A 230 -12.87 -49.71 -16.43
N ASP A 231 -13.55 -50.56 -15.64
CA ASP A 231 -15.02 -50.59 -15.62
C ASP A 231 -15.56 -49.44 -14.75
N PHE A 232 -16.21 -48.46 -15.38
CA PHE A 232 -16.81 -47.31 -14.70
C PHE A 232 -18.24 -47.56 -14.20
N ARG A 233 -18.82 -48.75 -14.40
CA ARG A 233 -20.15 -49.12 -13.86
C ARG A 233 -20.27 -48.98 -12.33
N PRO A 234 -19.30 -49.43 -11.50
CA PRO A 234 -19.35 -49.23 -10.04
C PRO A 234 -19.01 -47.78 -9.62
N VAL A 235 -18.43 -46.97 -10.50
CA VAL A 235 -18.04 -45.59 -10.18
C VAL A 235 -19.26 -44.67 -10.16
N LYS A 236 -19.40 -43.92 -9.05
CA LYS A 236 -20.46 -42.92 -8.82
C LYS A 236 -19.91 -41.50 -8.74
N PHE A 237 -18.67 -41.35 -8.27
CA PHE A 237 -17.98 -40.08 -8.15
C PHE A 237 -16.59 -40.23 -8.73
N LEU A 238 -16.27 -39.44 -9.75
CA LEU A 238 -14.97 -39.49 -10.41
C LEU A 238 -14.27 -38.15 -10.25
N LEU A 239 -13.15 -38.14 -9.51
CA LEU A 239 -12.24 -37.00 -9.47
C LEU A 239 -11.39 -37.02 -10.74
N THR A 240 -11.57 -36.03 -11.61
CA THR A 240 -10.77 -35.88 -12.83
C THR A 240 -10.79 -34.43 -13.28
N PHE A 241 -9.66 -33.96 -13.76
CA PHE A 241 -9.48 -32.61 -14.32
C PHE A 241 -9.24 -32.66 -15.83
N ARG A 242 -9.48 -33.82 -16.45
CA ARG A 242 -9.32 -34.00 -17.89
C ARG A 242 -10.39 -33.17 -18.63
N PRO A 243 -10.06 -32.62 -19.80
CA PRO A 243 -11.08 -32.07 -20.68
C PRO A 243 -12.16 -33.11 -20.99
N PHE A 244 -13.43 -32.67 -21.01
CA PHE A 244 -14.57 -33.57 -21.17
C PHE A 244 -14.48 -34.40 -22.45
N ASN A 245 -14.04 -33.78 -23.55
CA ASN A 245 -13.87 -34.47 -24.84
C ASN A 245 -12.79 -35.57 -24.82
N LEU A 246 -11.87 -35.54 -23.85
CA LEU A 246 -10.80 -36.54 -23.66
C LEU A 246 -11.16 -37.61 -22.62
N LEU A 247 -12.37 -37.59 -22.06
CA LEU A 247 -12.80 -38.62 -21.12
C LEU A 247 -13.17 -39.93 -21.86
N PRO A 248 -12.98 -41.11 -21.23
CA PRO A 248 -13.42 -42.38 -21.80
C PRO A 248 -14.91 -42.35 -22.16
N GLY A 249 -15.29 -42.98 -23.28
CA GLY A 249 -16.68 -42.98 -23.77
C GLY A 249 -17.70 -43.41 -22.71
N GLN A 250 -17.39 -44.45 -21.94
CA GLN A 250 -18.24 -44.93 -20.84
C GLN A 250 -18.42 -43.88 -19.73
N VAL A 251 -17.41 -43.04 -19.45
CA VAL A 251 -17.52 -41.95 -18.47
C VAL A 251 -18.47 -40.87 -19.00
N LYS A 252 -18.28 -40.46 -20.26
CA LYS A 252 -19.14 -39.44 -20.90
C LYS A 252 -20.60 -39.86 -20.92
N GLU A 253 -20.89 -41.08 -21.39
CA GLU A 253 -22.24 -41.65 -21.42
C GLU A 253 -22.89 -41.67 -20.03
N ARG A 254 -22.14 -42.12 -19.01
CA ARG A 254 -22.67 -42.23 -17.65
C ARG A 254 -22.89 -40.88 -16.98
N TYR A 255 -22.03 -39.90 -17.25
CA TYR A 255 -22.21 -38.53 -16.77
C TYR A 255 -23.45 -37.89 -17.41
N LEU A 256 -23.59 -37.97 -18.74
CA LEU A 256 -24.76 -37.45 -19.46
C LEU A 256 -26.07 -38.15 -19.11
N ALA A 257 -26.00 -39.40 -18.62
CA ALA A 257 -27.14 -40.15 -18.09
C ALA A 257 -27.37 -39.94 -16.57
N GLU A 258 -26.62 -39.04 -15.93
CA GLU A 258 -26.69 -38.72 -14.48
C GLU A 258 -26.48 -39.95 -13.57
N LYS A 259 -25.69 -40.93 -14.03
CA LYS A 259 -25.31 -42.16 -13.30
C LYS A 259 -23.95 -42.03 -12.61
N LEU A 260 -23.17 -41.01 -12.96
CA LEU A 260 -21.85 -40.67 -12.44
C LEU A 260 -21.75 -39.14 -12.30
N ALA A 261 -21.14 -38.66 -11.22
CA ALA A 261 -20.79 -37.26 -11.03
C ALA A 261 -19.30 -37.04 -11.26
N LEU A 262 -18.95 -35.98 -11.99
CA LEU A 262 -17.58 -35.52 -12.19
C LEU A 262 -17.22 -34.48 -11.13
N LEU A 263 -16.04 -34.63 -10.52
CA LEU A 263 -15.52 -33.74 -9.50
C LEU A 263 -14.15 -33.22 -10.00
N PRO A 264 -13.98 -31.92 -10.27
CA PRO A 264 -15.04 -30.92 -10.38
C PRO A 264 -15.92 -31.13 -11.63
N CYS A 265 -17.03 -30.39 -11.73
CA CYS A 265 -17.88 -30.44 -12.91
C CYS A 265 -17.16 -29.79 -14.12
N PRO A 266 -17.39 -30.26 -15.36
CA PRO A 266 -16.71 -29.72 -16.55
C PRO A 266 -16.93 -28.22 -16.75
N GLY A 267 -18.12 -27.72 -16.39
CA GLY A 267 -18.49 -26.31 -16.49
C GLY A 267 -17.60 -25.38 -15.65
N SER A 268 -16.98 -25.89 -14.59
CA SER A 268 -16.00 -25.13 -13.81
C SER A 268 -14.61 -25.11 -14.46
N LEU A 269 -14.28 -26.09 -15.32
CA LEU A 269 -12.96 -26.21 -15.94
C LEU A 269 -12.83 -25.49 -17.29
N VAL A 270 -13.93 -24.92 -17.80
CA VAL A 270 -13.99 -24.26 -19.12
C VAL A 270 -12.93 -23.16 -19.29
N PHE A 271 -12.53 -22.51 -18.20
CA PHE A 271 -11.58 -21.41 -18.21
C PHE A 271 -10.18 -21.78 -18.72
N TRP A 272 -9.73 -23.03 -18.54
CA TRP A 272 -8.44 -23.51 -19.08
C TRP A 272 -8.52 -23.91 -20.56
N GLY A 273 -9.74 -24.05 -21.10
CA GLY A 273 -9.99 -24.47 -22.47
C GLY A 273 -10.33 -23.35 -23.45
N MET A 274 -10.36 -22.08 -23.02
CA MET A 274 -10.77 -20.96 -23.86
C MET A 274 -9.67 -20.62 -24.88
N PRO A 275 -9.84 -20.89 -26.19
CA PRO A 275 -8.74 -20.83 -27.15
C PRO A 275 -8.13 -19.44 -27.31
N ASN A 276 -8.98 -18.40 -27.31
CA ASN A 276 -8.56 -17.02 -27.49
C ASN A 276 -7.72 -16.50 -26.31
N TYR A 277 -8.11 -16.81 -25.07
CA TYR A 277 -7.29 -16.47 -23.91
C TYR A 277 -6.04 -17.34 -23.80
N ASN A 278 -6.07 -18.59 -24.28
CA ASN A 278 -4.87 -19.42 -24.39
C ASN A 278 -3.88 -18.83 -25.41
N LYS A 279 -4.36 -18.29 -26.55
CA LYS A 279 -3.54 -17.52 -27.49
C LYS A 279 -2.93 -16.29 -26.80
N LEU A 280 -3.73 -15.48 -26.11
CA LEU A 280 -3.20 -14.31 -25.37
C LEU A 280 -2.18 -14.71 -24.29
N LYS A 281 -2.41 -15.84 -23.61
CA LYS A 281 -1.51 -16.40 -22.60
C LYS A 281 -0.12 -16.73 -23.14
N GLU A 282 0.00 -17.08 -24.41
CA GLU A 282 1.30 -17.32 -25.04
C GLU A 282 2.15 -16.04 -25.08
N ALA A 283 1.53 -14.88 -25.29
CA ALA A 283 2.19 -13.57 -25.26
C ALA A 283 2.34 -13.02 -23.83
N LEU A 284 1.38 -13.31 -22.94
CA LEU A 284 1.30 -12.77 -21.58
C LEU A 284 0.81 -13.85 -20.61
N ALA A 285 1.69 -14.49 -19.86
CA ALA A 285 1.32 -15.64 -19.01
C ALA A 285 0.18 -15.33 -18.02
N GLU A 286 0.15 -14.10 -17.48
CA GLU A 286 -0.88 -13.62 -16.58
C GLU A 286 -2.27 -13.53 -17.23
N ALA A 287 -2.39 -13.51 -18.55
CA ALA A 287 -3.67 -13.51 -19.24
C ALA A 287 -4.49 -14.79 -18.98
N GLY A 288 -3.84 -15.88 -18.56
CA GLY A 288 -4.53 -17.08 -18.09
C GLY A 288 -5.45 -16.85 -16.88
N GLN A 289 -5.30 -15.73 -16.17
CA GLN A 289 -6.16 -15.36 -15.05
C GLN A 289 -7.50 -14.76 -15.53
N ILE A 290 -7.49 -14.04 -16.66
CA ILE A 290 -8.60 -13.23 -17.17
C ILE A 290 -9.94 -13.98 -17.26
N PRO A 291 -10.00 -15.22 -17.79
CA PRO A 291 -11.28 -15.92 -17.93
C PRO A 291 -12.17 -15.99 -16.68
N LEU A 292 -11.60 -15.98 -15.47
CA LEU A 292 -12.36 -16.02 -14.22
C LEU A 292 -12.59 -14.64 -13.59
N ILE A 293 -11.67 -13.67 -13.78
CA ILE A 293 -11.89 -12.32 -13.22
C ILE A 293 -13.10 -11.63 -13.87
N ASN A 294 -13.33 -11.89 -15.17
CA ASN A 294 -14.50 -11.39 -15.92
C ASN A 294 -15.85 -11.73 -15.26
N LEU A 295 -15.90 -12.73 -14.37
CA LEU A 295 -17.12 -13.13 -13.67
C LEU A 295 -17.40 -12.32 -12.40
N VAL A 296 -16.49 -11.44 -12.00
CA VAL A 296 -16.51 -10.73 -10.73
C VAL A 296 -16.58 -9.22 -10.99
N ALA A 297 -17.42 -8.51 -10.25
CA ALA A 297 -17.47 -7.06 -10.31
C ALA A 297 -16.24 -6.41 -9.64
N ARG A 298 -15.87 -5.20 -10.08
CA ARG A 298 -14.87 -4.36 -9.40
C ARG A 298 -15.24 -4.19 -7.92
N ASN A 299 -14.25 -4.32 -7.03
CA ASN A 299 -14.41 -4.13 -5.59
C ASN A 299 -13.09 -3.62 -5.01
N GLN A 300 -13.11 -2.61 -4.11
CA GLN A 300 -11.90 -2.03 -3.53
C GLN A 300 -11.29 -2.81 -2.35
N GLY A 301 -12.00 -3.82 -1.84
CA GLY A 301 -11.51 -4.76 -0.82
C GLY A 301 -11.71 -4.29 0.62
N ILE A 302 -12.60 -3.34 0.87
CA ILE A 302 -12.95 -2.94 2.25
C ILE A 302 -13.71 -4.09 2.90
N GLU A 303 -13.11 -4.66 3.95
CA GLU A 303 -13.62 -5.84 4.68
C GLU A 303 -13.88 -7.06 3.76
N SER A 304 -13.13 -7.15 2.65
CA SER A 304 -13.31 -8.17 1.62
C SER A 304 -12.02 -8.32 0.80
N LEU A 305 -12.12 -9.01 -0.34
CA LEU A 305 -11.06 -9.08 -1.36
C LEU A 305 -11.26 -8.02 -2.42
N ARG A 306 -10.16 -7.38 -2.85
CA ARG A 306 -10.17 -6.47 -3.99
C ARG A 306 -10.31 -7.26 -5.30
N SER A 307 -11.05 -6.72 -6.26
CA SER A 307 -11.10 -7.19 -7.65
C SER A 307 -11.00 -5.98 -8.58
N ALA A 308 -10.09 -6.04 -9.55
CA ALA A 308 -9.93 -4.97 -10.53
C ALA A 308 -11.08 -5.00 -11.56
N GLN A 309 -11.29 -3.87 -12.23
CA GLN A 309 -12.21 -3.77 -13.37
C GLN A 309 -11.58 -4.39 -14.62
N ASP A 310 -12.38 -5.17 -15.35
CA ASP A 310 -12.05 -5.74 -16.66
C ASP A 310 -13.28 -5.68 -17.56
N GLY A 311 -13.06 -5.80 -18.86
CA GLY A 311 -14.16 -5.86 -19.81
C GLY A 311 -13.71 -5.59 -21.23
N TRP A 312 -14.67 -5.17 -22.05
CA TRP A 312 -14.44 -4.70 -23.41
C TRP A 312 -14.84 -3.22 -23.51
N PHE A 313 -14.12 -2.44 -24.31
CA PHE A 313 -14.53 -1.10 -24.69
C PHE A 313 -14.38 -0.92 -26.19
N GLN A 314 -15.06 0.10 -26.72
CA GLN A 314 -15.11 0.35 -28.14
C GLN A 314 -14.72 1.79 -28.46
N GLU A 315 -13.82 1.96 -29.42
CA GLU A 315 -13.55 3.26 -30.02
C GLU A 315 -14.09 3.33 -31.45
N THR A 316 -14.67 4.47 -31.78
CA THR A 316 -15.32 4.68 -33.08
C THR A 316 -14.25 4.73 -34.18
N ARG A 317 -14.43 3.92 -35.23
CA ARG A 317 -13.56 3.95 -36.41
C ARG A 317 -13.80 5.24 -37.22
N PRO A 318 -12.82 5.71 -38.00
CA PRO A 318 -13.00 6.85 -38.91
C PRO A 318 -14.15 6.68 -39.92
N ASP A 319 -14.51 5.44 -40.26
CA ASP A 319 -15.66 5.09 -41.13
C ASP A 319 -17.00 5.02 -40.37
N ASN A 320 -17.00 5.31 -39.06
CA ASN A 320 -18.13 5.29 -38.14
C ASN A 320 -18.80 3.91 -37.97
N VAL A 321 -18.10 2.81 -38.27
CA VAL A 321 -18.61 1.45 -38.09
C VAL A 321 -18.48 1.02 -36.62
N LYS A 322 -19.59 0.57 -36.02
CA LYS A 322 -19.60 -0.03 -34.68
C LYS A 322 -19.57 -1.56 -34.76
N HIS A 323 -18.75 -2.20 -33.92
CA HIS A 323 -18.79 -3.64 -33.69
C HIS A 323 -20.03 -4.00 -32.86
N GLU A 324 -20.77 -5.02 -33.29
CA GLU A 324 -21.85 -5.59 -32.48
C GLU A 324 -21.27 -6.55 -31.44
N ILE A 325 -21.61 -6.34 -30.16
CA ILE A 325 -21.19 -7.17 -29.03
C ILE A 325 -22.28 -7.08 -27.95
N GLN A 326 -22.42 -8.14 -27.14
CA GLN A 326 -23.36 -8.17 -26.03
C GLN A 326 -23.09 -7.01 -25.06
N ALA A 327 -24.12 -6.20 -24.78
CA ALA A 327 -24.00 -4.99 -23.97
C ALA A 327 -23.39 -5.23 -22.58
N GLU A 328 -23.62 -6.41 -21.97
CA GLU A 328 -23.08 -6.76 -20.66
C GLU A 328 -21.55 -6.99 -20.62
N LEU A 329 -20.91 -7.09 -21.79
CA LEU A 329 -19.45 -7.21 -21.92
C LEU A 329 -18.78 -5.85 -22.10
N ILE A 330 -19.54 -4.83 -22.52
CA ILE A 330 -19.03 -3.48 -22.71
C ILE A 330 -19.01 -2.74 -21.37
N ILE A 331 -17.82 -2.34 -20.96
CA ILE A 331 -17.57 -1.45 -19.83
C ILE A 331 -16.64 -0.36 -20.35
N ASP A 332 -17.24 0.71 -20.90
CA ASP A 332 -16.56 1.76 -21.66
C ASP A 332 -16.22 3.01 -20.82
N SER A 333 -16.59 3.03 -19.54
CA SER A 333 -16.23 4.07 -18.58
C SER A 333 -15.37 3.56 -17.42
N PHE A 334 -14.64 4.49 -16.81
CA PHE A 334 -13.94 4.31 -15.56
C PHE A 334 -14.43 5.33 -14.53
N HIS A 335 -14.80 4.82 -13.36
CA HIS A 335 -15.20 5.59 -12.18
C HIS A 335 -13.99 6.31 -11.59
N ARG A 336 -13.94 7.64 -11.69
CA ARG A 336 -12.95 8.51 -11.01
C ARG A 336 -13.63 9.30 -9.90
N THR A 337 -13.14 9.18 -8.68
CA THR A 337 -13.60 10.05 -7.59
C THR A 337 -13.13 11.48 -7.84
N HIS A 338 -13.99 12.47 -7.59
CA HIS A 338 -13.53 13.85 -7.50
C HIS A 338 -12.81 14.07 -6.17
N ARG A 339 -11.79 14.94 -6.10
CA ARG A 339 -11.06 15.18 -4.85
C ARG A 339 -11.93 15.83 -3.76
N TRP A 340 -12.95 16.63 -4.12
CA TRP A 340 -13.95 17.12 -3.16
C TRP A 340 -14.82 16.00 -2.55
N GLN A 341 -14.82 14.79 -3.12
CA GLN A 341 -15.37 13.61 -2.46
C GLN A 341 -14.36 13.22 -1.39
N LYS A 342 -14.56 13.81 -0.21
CA LYS A 342 -13.77 13.63 0.99
C LYS A 342 -13.97 12.22 1.55
N ILE A 343 -13.36 11.24 0.86
CA ILE A 343 -13.45 9.81 1.14
C ILE A 343 -12.34 9.42 2.10
N HIS A 344 -12.73 9.01 3.30
CA HIS A 344 -11.80 8.48 4.30
C HIS A 344 -11.13 7.20 3.80
N ARG A 345 -9.92 6.92 4.29
CA ARG A 345 -9.10 5.79 3.81
C ARG A 345 -9.83 4.45 3.77
N TYR A 346 -10.68 4.15 4.76
CA TYR A 346 -11.43 2.89 4.84
C TYR A 346 -12.90 3.01 4.41
N GLN A 347 -13.27 4.09 3.72
CA GLN A 347 -14.56 4.26 3.08
C GLN A 347 -14.52 3.74 1.64
N ASP A 348 -15.63 3.16 1.19
CA ASP A 348 -15.76 2.59 -0.14
C ASP A 348 -16.13 3.65 -1.16
N GLU A 349 -15.12 4.10 -1.90
CA GLU A 349 -15.20 5.10 -2.96
C GLU A 349 -16.12 4.73 -4.13
N LEU A 350 -16.45 3.44 -4.30
CA LEU A 350 -17.38 3.00 -5.34
C LEU A 350 -18.84 3.38 -5.03
N ASN A 351 -19.14 3.82 -3.81
CA ASN A 351 -20.49 4.24 -3.41
C ASN A 351 -20.75 5.74 -3.59
N GLU A 352 -19.76 6.53 -4.02
CA GLU A 352 -19.87 7.99 -4.16
C GLU A 352 -20.37 8.41 -5.56
N GLN A 353 -21.00 9.60 -5.68
CA GLN A 353 -21.49 10.16 -6.96
C GLN A 353 -20.31 10.59 -7.85
N VAL A 354 -20.26 10.32 -9.17
CA VAL A 354 -18.99 10.41 -9.93
C VAL A 354 -19.08 10.94 -11.37
N LYS A 355 -17.93 11.42 -11.90
CA LYS A 355 -17.63 11.63 -13.32
C LYS A 355 -17.12 10.33 -13.97
N ASP A 356 -17.95 9.74 -14.82
CA ASP A 356 -17.56 8.63 -15.68
C ASP A 356 -16.68 9.13 -16.83
N VAL A 357 -15.46 8.62 -16.91
CA VAL A 357 -14.51 8.96 -17.99
C VAL A 357 -14.38 7.78 -18.94
N LYS A 358 -14.43 8.02 -20.26
CA LYS A 358 -14.16 6.99 -21.27
C LYS A 358 -12.84 6.26 -20.98
N ILE A 359 -12.81 4.93 -21.13
CA ILE A 359 -11.61 4.11 -20.88
C ILE A 359 -10.38 4.64 -21.64
N ALA A 360 -10.48 4.88 -22.95
CA ALA A 360 -9.33 5.37 -23.72
C ALA A 360 -8.78 6.70 -23.18
N ARG A 361 -9.66 7.62 -22.78
CA ARG A 361 -9.27 8.89 -22.17
C ARG A 361 -8.61 8.68 -20.81
N ALA A 362 -9.19 7.85 -19.96
CA ALA A 362 -8.65 7.54 -18.64
C ALA A 362 -7.27 6.85 -18.70
N LEU A 363 -7.00 6.08 -19.75
CA LEU A 363 -5.74 5.38 -19.93
C LEU A 363 -4.61 6.28 -20.46
N PHE A 364 -4.90 7.17 -21.42
CA PHE A 364 -3.84 7.84 -22.19
C PHE A 364 -3.82 9.37 -22.13
N SER A 365 -4.96 10.03 -21.87
CA SER A 365 -5.02 11.48 -22.09
C SER A 365 -4.31 12.28 -21.00
N THR A 366 -3.47 13.22 -21.45
CA THR A 366 -2.87 14.29 -20.64
C THR A 366 -3.41 15.68 -21.01
N ASP A 367 -4.55 15.76 -21.69
CA ASP A 367 -5.23 17.03 -21.95
C ASP A 367 -5.73 17.68 -20.64
N ALA A 368 -5.97 19.00 -20.67
CA ALA A 368 -6.30 19.77 -19.48
C ALA A 368 -7.62 19.35 -18.78
N GLU A 369 -8.55 18.71 -19.49
CA GLU A 369 -9.82 18.25 -18.92
C GLU A 369 -9.71 16.79 -18.41
N ALA A 370 -8.79 15.99 -18.95
CA ALA A 370 -8.45 14.65 -18.50
C ALA A 370 -7.55 14.67 -17.26
N LEU A 371 -6.58 15.58 -17.19
CA LEU A 371 -5.75 15.80 -16.01
C LEU A 371 -6.52 16.51 -14.89
N ASP A 372 -7.56 17.24 -15.25
CA ASP A 372 -8.38 18.02 -14.32
C ASP A 372 -7.47 18.81 -13.36
N LEU A 373 -7.72 18.78 -12.04
CA LEU A 373 -6.75 19.30 -11.07
C LEU A 373 -5.69 18.27 -10.65
N TYR A 374 -6.05 16.99 -10.51
CA TYR A 374 -5.24 15.96 -9.82
C TYR A 374 -5.24 14.57 -10.50
N ASP A 375 -5.83 14.45 -11.69
CA ASP A 375 -5.98 13.19 -12.40
C ASP A 375 -4.74 12.82 -13.23
N LYS A 376 -4.48 11.51 -13.39
CA LYS A 376 -3.39 11.00 -14.25
C LYS A 376 -3.81 9.89 -15.21
N PRO A 377 -3.08 9.70 -16.33
CA PRO A 377 -3.27 8.55 -17.21
C PRO A 377 -2.99 7.22 -16.50
N LEU A 378 -3.80 6.21 -16.77
CA LEU A 378 -3.74 4.91 -16.10
C LEU A 378 -3.15 3.77 -16.94
N ALA A 379 -2.58 4.04 -18.12
CA ALA A 379 -2.09 2.97 -19.03
C ALA A 379 -1.05 2.04 -18.38
N ARG A 380 -0.20 2.55 -17.47
CA ARG A 380 0.76 1.72 -16.70
C ARG A 380 0.07 0.72 -15.76
N ASN A 381 -1.17 0.98 -15.37
CA ASN A 381 -1.99 0.11 -14.51
C ASN A 381 -2.98 -0.73 -15.32
N CYS A 382 -2.76 -0.93 -16.63
CA CYS A 382 -3.68 -1.63 -17.53
C CYS A 382 -2.99 -2.66 -18.44
N GLN A 383 -3.73 -3.70 -18.83
CA GLN A 383 -3.34 -4.62 -19.89
C GLN A 383 -4.42 -4.63 -20.97
N LEU A 384 -4.01 -4.57 -22.24
CA LEU A 384 -4.90 -4.34 -23.39
C LEU A 384 -4.64 -5.34 -24.51
N TRP A 385 -5.70 -5.78 -25.19
CA TRP A 385 -5.64 -6.64 -26.37
C TRP A 385 -6.72 -6.25 -27.40
N ASP A 386 -6.51 -6.63 -28.66
CA ASP A 386 -7.49 -6.42 -29.73
C ASP A 386 -8.57 -7.52 -29.75
N ASP A 387 -9.55 -7.40 -30.65
CA ASP A 387 -10.66 -8.36 -30.84
C ASP A 387 -10.23 -9.75 -31.35
N ASP A 388 -8.98 -9.88 -31.77
CA ASP A 388 -8.29 -11.13 -32.14
C ASP A 388 -7.39 -11.67 -31.00
N PHE A 389 -7.44 -11.05 -29.81
CA PHE A 389 -6.68 -11.43 -28.63
C PHE A 389 -5.16 -11.36 -28.83
N ASN A 390 -4.70 -10.43 -29.66
CA ASN A 390 -3.29 -10.05 -29.73
C ASN A 390 -3.01 -8.99 -28.66
N LEU A 391 -1.93 -9.17 -27.90
CA LEU A 391 -1.52 -8.23 -26.86
C LEU A 391 -1.14 -6.87 -27.48
N LEU A 392 -1.80 -5.81 -27.04
CA LEU A 392 -1.48 -4.44 -27.42
C LEU A 392 -0.58 -3.77 -26.38
N LEU A 393 -0.89 -3.92 -25.08
CA LEU A 393 -0.16 -3.28 -23.98
C LEU A 393 -0.06 -4.19 -22.77
N ASN A 394 1.13 -4.27 -22.18
CA ASN A 394 1.35 -4.74 -20.81
C ASN A 394 1.86 -3.57 -19.96
N GLY A 395 0.94 -2.78 -19.43
CA GLY A 395 1.21 -1.50 -18.76
C GLY A 395 2.35 -1.54 -17.75
N PRO A 396 2.38 -2.49 -16.80
CA PRO A 396 3.43 -2.56 -15.78
C PRO A 396 4.86 -2.69 -16.32
N ARG A 397 5.03 -3.11 -17.58
CA ARG A 397 6.33 -3.24 -18.26
C ARG A 397 6.47 -2.32 -19.46
N ALA A 398 5.47 -1.47 -19.72
CA ALA A 398 5.49 -0.58 -20.88
C ALA A 398 6.36 0.64 -20.60
N ASP A 399 7.19 0.99 -21.56
CA ASP A 399 7.85 2.29 -21.62
C ASP A 399 6.95 3.31 -22.33
N ARG A 400 7.40 4.57 -22.31
CA ARG A 400 6.74 5.69 -22.98
C ARG A 400 6.46 5.44 -24.47
N GLN A 401 7.40 4.82 -25.20
CA GLN A 401 7.21 4.53 -26.62
C GLN A 401 6.03 3.57 -26.83
N LYS A 402 6.00 2.47 -26.07
CA LYS A 402 4.95 1.46 -26.19
C LYS A 402 3.57 1.99 -25.81
N ILE A 403 3.50 2.89 -24.83
CA ILE A 403 2.26 3.57 -24.45
C ILE A 403 1.73 4.40 -25.63
N HIS A 404 2.58 5.24 -26.24
CA HIS A 404 2.18 6.09 -27.36
C HIS A 404 1.77 5.30 -28.62
N GLU A 405 2.50 4.22 -28.94
CA GLU A 405 2.12 3.32 -30.04
C GLU A 405 0.74 2.70 -29.83
N THR A 406 0.44 2.31 -28.59
CA THR A 406 -0.85 1.71 -28.22
C THR A 406 -1.97 2.74 -28.30
N GLU A 407 -1.75 3.94 -27.78
CA GLU A 407 -2.70 5.05 -27.87
C GLU A 407 -3.09 5.31 -29.34
N LYS A 408 -2.09 5.46 -30.22
CA LYS A 408 -2.31 5.67 -31.66
C LYS A 408 -3.13 4.55 -32.30
N ARG A 409 -2.91 3.29 -31.89
CA ARG A 409 -3.69 2.14 -32.38
C ARG A 409 -5.14 2.18 -31.92
N ILE A 410 -5.40 2.61 -30.69
CA ILE A 410 -6.76 2.70 -30.12
C ILE A 410 -7.54 3.84 -30.78
N LEU A 411 -6.90 4.99 -31.02
CA LEU A 411 -7.51 6.14 -31.69
C LEU A 411 -7.93 5.87 -33.16
N GLN A 412 -7.44 4.79 -33.78
CA GLN A 412 -7.92 4.32 -35.09
C GLN A 412 -9.28 3.61 -35.03
N GLY A 413 -9.81 3.35 -33.83
CA GLY A 413 -11.06 2.65 -33.60
C GLY A 413 -10.94 1.12 -33.61
N GLY A 414 -11.98 0.48 -33.08
CA GLY A 414 -12.06 -0.98 -32.92
C GLY A 414 -12.70 -1.40 -31.60
N LEU A 415 -12.73 -2.71 -31.40
CA LEU A 415 -13.14 -3.36 -30.16
C LEU A 415 -11.88 -3.84 -29.42
N PHE A 416 -11.76 -3.50 -28.13
CA PHE A 416 -10.57 -3.78 -27.33
C PHE A 416 -10.96 -4.42 -26.01
N GLY A 417 -10.27 -5.48 -25.63
CA GLY A 417 -10.38 -6.05 -24.30
C GLY A 417 -9.34 -5.44 -23.36
N TYR A 418 -9.71 -5.28 -22.10
CA TYR A 418 -8.82 -4.71 -21.09
C TYR A 418 -9.02 -5.35 -19.72
N ARG A 419 -7.98 -5.21 -18.89
CA ARG A 419 -8.13 -5.26 -17.44
C ARG A 419 -7.23 -4.24 -16.78
N PHE A 420 -7.71 -3.61 -15.71
CA PHE A 420 -6.82 -2.95 -14.78
C PHE A 420 -5.99 -4.00 -14.04
N PHE A 421 -4.70 -3.74 -13.91
CA PHE A 421 -3.74 -4.66 -13.33
C PHE A 421 -2.80 -3.90 -12.41
N TYR A 422 -3.08 -3.96 -11.11
CA TYR A 422 -2.19 -3.49 -10.07
C TYR A 422 -1.18 -4.60 -9.76
N PRO A 423 0.14 -4.34 -9.83
CA PRO A 423 1.16 -5.37 -9.66
C PRO A 423 1.03 -6.16 -8.33
N PRO A 424 1.30 -7.48 -8.34
CA PRO A 424 1.31 -8.30 -7.13
C PRO A 424 2.40 -7.85 -6.15
N MET A 425 2.29 -8.24 -4.88
CA MET A 425 3.34 -8.07 -3.88
C MET A 425 4.61 -8.81 -4.32
N LYS A 426 5.76 -8.28 -3.91
CA LYS A 426 7.06 -8.85 -4.26
C LYS A 426 8.01 -8.94 -3.08
N THR A 427 8.91 -9.92 -3.13
CA THR A 427 10.10 -10.02 -2.29
C THR A 427 11.30 -10.05 -3.22
N GLY A 428 12.16 -9.02 -3.13
CA GLY A 428 13.23 -8.82 -4.10
C GLY A 428 12.69 -8.76 -5.53
N TRP A 429 13.24 -9.64 -6.37
CA TRP A 429 12.89 -9.79 -7.78
C TRP A 429 11.74 -10.78 -8.04
N TYR A 430 11.11 -11.31 -6.98
CA TYR A 430 10.07 -12.34 -7.10
C TYR A 430 8.68 -11.79 -6.83
N ARG A 431 7.79 -11.93 -7.82
CA ARG A 431 6.35 -11.64 -7.72
C ARG A 431 5.66 -12.81 -7.02
N ILE A 432 4.93 -12.52 -5.94
CA ILE A 432 4.37 -13.56 -5.07
C ILE A 432 2.88 -13.69 -5.31
N TYR A 433 2.43 -14.92 -5.58
CA TYR A 433 1.01 -15.26 -5.73
C TYR A 433 0.64 -16.43 -4.84
N TRP A 434 -0.56 -16.37 -4.28
CA TRP A 434 -1.20 -17.46 -3.59
C TRP A 434 -2.18 -18.18 -4.52
N HIS A 435 -1.85 -19.43 -4.86
CA HIS A 435 -2.72 -20.33 -5.60
C HIS A 435 -3.68 -21.03 -4.64
N ARG A 436 -4.80 -20.37 -4.30
CA ARG A 436 -5.78 -20.84 -3.30
C ARG A 436 -7.01 -21.45 -3.97
N PRO A 437 -7.37 -22.72 -3.69
CA PRO A 437 -8.59 -23.33 -4.21
C PRO A 437 -9.87 -22.67 -3.69
N LEU A 438 -10.74 -22.22 -4.60
CA LEU A 438 -12.16 -22.02 -4.37
C LEU A 438 -12.85 -23.38 -4.40
N ILE A 439 -13.47 -23.74 -3.29
CA ILE A 439 -14.23 -24.98 -3.14
C ILE A 439 -15.70 -24.61 -2.98
N ALA A 440 -16.53 -25.04 -3.92
CA ALA A 440 -17.94 -24.71 -3.93
C ALA A 440 -18.81 -25.81 -4.54
N PHE A 441 -20.09 -25.80 -4.23
CA PHE A 441 -21.09 -26.70 -4.81
C PHE A 441 -22.50 -26.15 -4.55
N LEU A 442 -23.48 -26.60 -5.34
CA LEU A 442 -24.91 -26.35 -5.14
C LEU A 442 -25.53 -27.56 -4.42
N PRO A 443 -25.92 -27.43 -3.13
CA PRO A 443 -26.59 -28.52 -2.42
C PRO A 443 -27.91 -28.94 -3.08
N ALA A 444 -28.35 -30.17 -2.81
CA ALA A 444 -29.63 -30.65 -3.29
C ALA A 444 -30.80 -29.78 -2.79
N GLY A 445 -31.59 -29.23 -3.71
CA GLY A 445 -32.76 -28.40 -3.39
C GLY A 445 -32.43 -26.98 -2.90
N ALA A 446 -31.16 -26.58 -2.88
CA ALA A 446 -30.77 -25.22 -2.53
C ALA A 446 -30.82 -24.31 -3.76
N GLU A 447 -31.16 -23.04 -3.52
CA GLU A 447 -31.08 -21.98 -4.54
C GLU A 447 -29.66 -21.41 -4.67
N ASN A 448 -28.93 -21.35 -3.54
CA ASN A 448 -27.61 -20.74 -3.45
C ASN A 448 -26.50 -21.78 -3.29
N ALA A 449 -25.36 -21.51 -3.91
CA ALA A 449 -24.16 -22.34 -3.75
C ALA A 449 -23.55 -22.19 -2.34
N THR A 450 -23.02 -23.30 -1.82
CA THR A 450 -22.19 -23.34 -0.61
C THR A 450 -20.74 -23.10 -0.98
N ILE A 451 -20.08 -22.14 -0.32
CA ILE A 451 -18.64 -21.86 -0.47
C ILE A 451 -17.90 -22.34 0.79
N VAL A 452 -16.84 -23.13 0.62
CA VAL A 452 -16.06 -23.70 1.73
C VAL A 452 -14.74 -22.95 1.88
N THR A 453 -14.57 -22.21 2.97
CA THR A 453 -13.40 -21.33 3.21
C THR A 453 -12.27 -21.98 4.03
N ASP A 454 -12.59 -23.02 4.80
CA ASP A 454 -11.75 -23.63 5.84
C ASP A 454 -11.18 -25.01 5.46
N ALA A 455 -11.02 -25.31 4.16
CA ALA A 455 -10.61 -26.61 3.66
C ALA A 455 -9.14 -26.66 3.18
N LEU A 456 -8.91 -26.47 1.88
CA LEU A 456 -7.58 -26.52 1.27
C LEU A 456 -7.01 -25.13 1.10
N MET A 457 -5.78 -24.94 1.55
CA MET A 457 -5.11 -23.65 1.44
C MET A 457 -4.28 -23.52 0.16
N GLY A 458 -4.04 -24.60 -0.59
CA GLY A 458 -3.18 -24.53 -1.79
C GLY A 458 -1.72 -24.24 -1.45
N TYR A 459 -1.05 -23.45 -2.28
CA TYR A 459 0.36 -23.10 -2.13
C TYR A 459 0.66 -21.69 -2.63
N ILE A 460 1.78 -21.14 -2.22
CA ILE A 460 2.29 -19.82 -2.63
C ILE A 460 3.45 -20.03 -3.60
N ALA A 461 3.50 -19.22 -4.64
CA ALA A 461 4.51 -19.27 -5.68
C ALA A 461 5.17 -17.90 -5.83
N GLY A 462 6.50 -17.87 -5.79
CA GLY A 462 7.31 -16.70 -6.16
C GLY A 462 7.90 -16.88 -7.55
N TYR A 463 7.57 -15.98 -8.47
CA TYR A 463 8.08 -15.99 -9.85
C TYR A 463 9.10 -14.88 -10.02
N HIS A 464 10.32 -15.22 -10.44
CA HIS A 464 11.32 -14.22 -10.78
C HIS A 464 10.77 -13.31 -11.88
N GLU A 465 11.13 -12.02 -11.86
CA GLU A 465 10.61 -11.05 -12.84
C GLU A 465 11.02 -11.36 -14.28
N GLU A 466 12.16 -12.01 -14.47
CA GLU A 466 12.64 -12.47 -15.77
C GLU A 466 11.95 -13.77 -16.25
N ASP A 467 11.27 -14.50 -15.35
CA ASP A 467 10.45 -15.67 -15.73
C ASP A 467 9.10 -15.19 -16.29
N LEU A 468 9.12 -14.73 -17.54
CA LEU A 468 7.95 -14.21 -18.25
C LEU A 468 6.87 -15.28 -18.48
N LYS A 469 7.26 -16.56 -18.53
CA LYS A 469 6.35 -17.69 -18.68
C LYS A 469 5.80 -18.20 -17.36
N MET A 470 6.37 -17.74 -16.24
CA MET A 470 5.99 -18.14 -14.88
C MET A 470 6.05 -19.66 -14.70
N ALA A 471 7.08 -20.29 -15.25
CA ALA A 471 7.22 -21.75 -15.33
C ALA A 471 8.08 -22.34 -14.20
N ALA A 472 8.92 -21.53 -13.54
CA ALA A 472 9.89 -22.00 -12.54
C ALA A 472 9.69 -21.30 -11.18
N PRO A 473 8.54 -21.49 -10.50
CA PRO A 473 8.29 -20.82 -9.23
C PRO A 473 9.15 -21.35 -8.09
N VAL A 474 9.45 -20.47 -7.14
CA VAL A 474 9.79 -20.84 -5.76
C VAL A 474 8.50 -21.19 -5.05
N GLU A 475 8.36 -22.44 -4.61
CA GLU A 475 7.15 -22.93 -3.95
C GLU A 475 7.23 -22.81 -2.42
N LEU A 476 6.20 -22.21 -1.83
CA LEU A 476 5.99 -22.04 -0.40
C LEU A 476 4.55 -22.47 -0.05
N TRP A 477 4.26 -22.63 1.24
CA TRP A 477 2.93 -23.01 1.72
C TRP A 477 2.45 -22.08 2.83
N PRO A 478 1.17 -21.68 2.80
CA PRO A 478 0.62 -20.79 3.82
C PRO A 478 0.64 -21.42 5.22
N ARG A 479 0.89 -20.60 6.22
CA ARG A 479 0.85 -20.90 7.65
C ARG A 479 -0.06 -19.89 8.34
N MET A 480 -1.27 -20.31 8.67
CA MET A 480 -2.21 -19.47 9.42
C MET A 480 -1.71 -19.37 10.86
N GLN A 481 -1.47 -18.16 11.38
CA GLN A 481 -0.84 -17.98 12.69
C GLN A 481 -1.71 -18.44 13.88
N GLN A 482 -3.03 -18.24 13.79
CA GLN A 482 -4.04 -18.73 14.75
C GLN A 482 -3.74 -18.45 16.23
N ARG A 483 -3.09 -17.32 16.55
CA ARG A 483 -2.78 -16.92 17.93
C ARG A 483 -4.07 -16.57 18.66
N GLU A 484 -4.36 -17.30 19.75
CA GLU A 484 -5.67 -17.29 20.39
C GLU A 484 -6.11 -15.89 20.88
N ILE A 485 -5.19 -15.08 21.40
CA ILE A 485 -5.51 -13.74 21.90
C ILE A 485 -5.80 -12.75 20.76
N TYR A 486 -5.12 -12.90 19.62
CA TYR A 486 -5.35 -12.10 18.41
C TYR A 486 -6.71 -12.44 17.79
N LEU A 487 -7.01 -13.74 17.64
CA LEU A 487 -8.32 -14.19 17.17
C LEU A 487 -9.46 -13.73 18.08
N SER A 488 -9.24 -13.73 19.39
CA SER A 488 -10.24 -13.22 20.34
C SER A 488 -10.48 -11.72 20.18
N ALA A 489 -9.42 -10.92 19.99
CA ALA A 489 -9.56 -9.50 19.68
C ALA A 489 -10.41 -9.26 18.43
N LEU A 490 -10.14 -9.99 17.34
CA LEU A 490 -10.83 -9.83 16.06
C LEU A 490 -12.29 -10.33 16.06
N ARG A 491 -12.58 -11.44 16.76
CA ARG A 491 -13.90 -12.11 16.70
C ARG A 491 -14.85 -11.74 17.83
N ASP A 492 -14.32 -11.34 18.98
CA ASP A 492 -15.13 -11.15 20.19
C ASP A 492 -15.34 -9.67 20.56
N PHE A 493 -14.57 -8.73 19.99
CA PHE A 493 -14.64 -7.29 20.27
C PHE A 493 -15.14 -6.50 19.05
N ASP A 494 -16.29 -6.91 18.52
CA ASP A 494 -16.94 -6.33 17.35
C ASP A 494 -18.47 -6.33 17.56
N ASN A 495 -18.95 -5.44 18.43
CA ASN A 495 -20.35 -5.43 18.87
C ASN A 495 -21.15 -4.19 18.47
N GLY A 496 -20.57 -3.29 17.67
CA GLY A 496 -21.23 -2.09 17.13
C GLY A 496 -21.18 -0.84 18.02
N GLU A 497 -20.51 -0.90 19.17
CA GLU A 497 -20.28 0.27 20.06
C GLU A 497 -19.08 1.13 19.62
N ASP A 498 -18.32 0.67 18.61
CA ASP A 498 -17.16 1.39 18.09
C ASP A 498 -17.59 2.52 17.16
N TYR A 499 -16.89 3.66 17.24
CA TYR A 499 -17.13 4.80 16.34
C TYR A 499 -16.59 4.52 14.93
N TYR A 500 -15.41 3.89 14.83
CA TYR A 500 -14.85 3.40 13.57
C TYR A 500 -14.98 1.88 13.46
N ALA A 501 -15.12 1.36 12.25
CA ALA A 501 -15.17 -0.09 12.01
C ALA A 501 -13.95 -0.81 12.63
N HIS A 502 -14.24 -1.72 13.55
CA HIS A 502 -13.29 -2.54 14.30
C HIS A 502 -12.27 -1.75 15.15
N GLN A 503 -12.64 -0.56 15.64
CA GLN A 503 -11.77 0.32 16.43
C GLN A 503 -11.15 -0.39 17.63
N THR A 504 -11.96 -1.06 18.46
CA THR A 504 -11.49 -1.74 19.67
C THR A 504 -10.57 -2.90 19.31
N ALA A 505 -10.91 -3.70 18.29
CA ALA A 505 -10.04 -4.77 17.80
C ALA A 505 -8.68 -4.23 17.30
N LYS A 506 -8.67 -3.17 16.48
CA LYS A 506 -7.45 -2.52 15.96
C LYS A 506 -6.58 -1.89 17.05
N ASN A 507 -7.20 -1.32 18.08
CA ASN A 507 -6.51 -0.85 19.29
C ASN A 507 -5.78 -2.00 20.00
N LEU A 508 -6.46 -3.13 20.23
CA LEU A 508 -5.87 -4.32 20.84
C LEU A 508 -4.69 -4.86 20.02
N LEU A 509 -4.84 -4.96 18.70
CA LEU A 509 -3.78 -5.43 17.80
C LEU A 509 -2.57 -4.50 17.81
N SER A 510 -2.77 -3.18 17.86
CA SER A 510 -1.67 -2.21 17.94
C SER A 510 -0.80 -2.44 19.17
N LEU A 511 -1.42 -2.70 20.34
CA LEU A 511 -0.69 -3.04 21.56
C LEU A 511 0.02 -4.39 21.47
N PHE A 512 -0.62 -5.43 20.92
CA PHE A 512 0.00 -6.76 20.83
C PHE A 512 1.19 -6.78 19.89
N GLU A 513 1.05 -6.16 18.71
CA GLU A 513 2.12 -6.10 17.72
C GLU A 513 3.33 -5.35 18.26
N TYR A 514 3.13 -4.20 18.91
CA TYR A 514 4.28 -3.48 19.46
C TYR A 514 4.93 -4.22 20.64
N TYR A 515 4.14 -4.86 21.51
CA TYR A 515 4.65 -5.76 22.56
C TYR A 515 5.56 -6.86 21.98
N GLN A 516 5.14 -7.51 20.89
CA GLN A 516 5.97 -8.50 20.20
C GLN A 516 7.22 -7.89 19.56
N MET A 517 7.08 -6.75 18.88
CA MET A 517 8.18 -6.07 18.19
C MET A 517 9.32 -5.64 19.11
N GLN A 518 9.01 -5.26 20.36
CA GLN A 518 10.01 -4.92 21.37
C GLN A 518 10.55 -6.13 22.16
N GLY A 519 10.25 -7.34 21.70
CA GLY A 519 10.73 -8.60 22.28
C GLY A 519 10.01 -8.96 23.58
N GLU A 520 8.68 -8.80 23.60
CA GLU A 520 7.81 -9.16 24.73
C GLU A 520 8.12 -8.41 26.03
N LYS A 521 8.68 -7.20 25.92
CA LYS A 521 8.83 -6.29 27.05
C LYS A 521 7.52 -5.57 27.29
N PRO A 522 7.12 -5.27 28.54
CA PRO A 522 5.94 -4.45 28.80
C PRO A 522 6.06 -3.04 28.18
N LEU A 523 4.93 -2.53 27.70
CA LEU A 523 4.75 -1.21 27.11
C LEU A 523 4.66 -0.14 28.20
N ALA A 524 5.40 0.96 28.05
CA ALA A 524 5.20 2.12 28.92
C ALA A 524 3.72 2.54 28.90
N LYS A 525 3.10 2.69 30.08
CA LYS A 525 1.67 3.01 30.22
C LYS A 525 1.26 4.22 29.37
N SER A 526 2.04 5.29 29.44
CA SER A 526 1.78 6.52 28.70
C SER A 526 1.83 6.33 27.18
N PHE A 527 2.75 5.47 26.70
CA PHE A 527 2.88 5.17 25.27
C PHE A 527 1.75 4.26 24.80
N ALA A 528 1.38 3.25 25.60
CA ALA A 528 0.22 2.41 25.32
C ALA A 528 -1.05 3.25 25.20
N GLN A 529 -1.25 4.24 26.09
CA GLN A 529 -2.39 5.17 26.00
C GLN A 529 -2.36 6.00 24.71
N SER A 530 -1.20 6.56 24.31
CA SER A 530 -1.10 7.37 23.09
C SER A 530 -1.33 6.58 21.79
N MET A 531 -1.21 5.24 21.84
CA MET A 531 -1.49 4.37 20.68
C MET A 531 -2.97 4.04 20.51
N LEU A 532 -3.81 4.33 21.51
CA LEU A 532 -5.23 4.00 21.47
C LEU A 532 -6.02 5.10 20.77
N ASN A 533 -6.75 4.75 19.72
CA ASN A 533 -7.78 5.60 19.17
C ASN A 533 -9.02 5.49 20.09
N ILE A 534 -9.09 6.35 21.11
CA ILE A 534 -10.18 6.46 22.09
C ILE A 534 -10.53 7.92 22.34
N ALA A 535 -11.66 8.19 23.01
CA ALA A 535 -12.04 9.55 23.38
C ALA A 535 -10.94 10.25 24.22
N LYS A 536 -10.67 11.52 23.95
CA LYS A 536 -9.49 12.23 24.50
C LYS A 536 -9.50 12.38 26.03
N ASN A 537 -10.68 12.47 26.62
CA ASN A 537 -10.85 12.52 28.08
C ASN A 537 -10.81 11.13 28.75
N LYS A 538 -10.71 10.06 27.95
CA LYS A 538 -10.70 8.67 28.43
C LYS A 538 -9.27 8.23 28.72
N THR A 539 -9.06 7.74 29.92
CA THR A 539 -7.80 7.13 30.35
C THR A 539 -7.68 5.68 29.89
N LEU A 540 -6.46 5.15 29.86
CA LEU A 540 -6.21 3.73 29.59
C LEU A 540 -6.97 2.83 30.58
N GLU A 541 -7.02 3.18 31.86
CA GLU A 541 -7.76 2.43 32.88
C GLU A 541 -9.27 2.39 32.61
N GLN A 542 -9.85 3.52 32.23
CA GLN A 542 -11.27 3.61 31.89
C GLN A 542 -11.57 2.73 30.66
N TRP A 543 -10.78 2.85 29.59
CA TRP A 543 -10.93 2.01 28.41
C TRP A 543 -10.81 0.50 28.74
N LEU A 544 -9.86 0.11 29.59
CA LEU A 544 -9.75 -1.29 30.05
C LEU A 544 -10.97 -1.77 30.84
N ALA A 545 -11.62 -0.88 31.59
CA ALA A 545 -12.85 -1.21 32.33
C ALA A 545 -14.05 -1.37 31.38
N GLU A 546 -14.08 -0.62 30.29
CA GLU A 546 -15.11 -0.64 29.25
C GLU A 546 -14.97 -1.82 28.28
N LEU A 547 -13.86 -2.56 28.25
CA LEU A 547 -13.72 -3.76 27.39
C LEU A 547 -14.88 -4.78 27.55
N LYS A 548 -15.53 -4.82 28.72
CA LYS A 548 -16.72 -5.64 28.98
C LYS A 548 -17.96 -5.19 28.19
N GLU A 549 -18.01 -3.92 27.82
CA GLU A 549 -19.08 -3.25 27.07
C GLU A 549 -18.88 -3.44 25.56
N HIS A 550 -17.65 -3.68 25.10
CA HIS A 550 -17.30 -3.96 23.70
C HIS A 550 -17.39 -5.45 23.31
N THR A 551 -17.87 -6.32 24.20
CA THR A 551 -18.06 -7.75 23.90
C THR A 551 -19.33 -8.29 24.53
N ARG A 552 -19.98 -9.23 23.84
CA ARG A 552 -21.14 -9.96 24.37
C ARG A 552 -20.74 -11.11 25.30
N LYS A 553 -19.44 -11.37 25.48
CA LYS A 553 -18.89 -12.50 26.24
C LYS A 553 -18.08 -12.03 27.45
N PRO A 554 -18.66 -11.95 28.66
CA PRO A 554 -17.96 -11.41 29.84
C PRO A 554 -16.65 -12.12 30.18
N ALA A 555 -16.57 -13.43 30.02
CA ALA A 555 -15.35 -14.20 30.27
C ALA A 555 -14.20 -13.81 29.33
N VAL A 556 -14.52 -13.43 28.08
CA VAL A 556 -13.53 -12.96 27.11
C VAL A 556 -12.96 -11.61 27.51
N ALA A 557 -13.81 -10.67 27.95
CA ALA A 557 -13.36 -9.38 28.47
C ALA A 557 -12.39 -9.54 29.66
N VAL A 558 -12.71 -10.42 30.61
CA VAL A 558 -11.85 -10.69 31.78
C VAL A 558 -10.50 -11.25 31.34
N ARG A 559 -10.49 -12.23 30.41
CA ARG A 559 -9.26 -12.80 29.87
C ARG A 559 -8.43 -11.75 29.13
N MET A 560 -9.06 -10.92 28.31
CA MET A 560 -8.40 -9.88 27.52
C MET A 560 -7.76 -8.83 28.44
N ARG A 561 -8.52 -8.33 29.42
CA ARG A 561 -8.00 -7.39 30.43
C ARG A 561 -6.82 -7.99 31.20
N LYS A 562 -6.90 -9.26 31.62
CA LYS A 562 -5.78 -9.95 32.29
C LYS A 562 -4.54 -10.05 31.41
N HIS A 563 -4.70 -10.21 30.10
CA HIS A 563 -3.58 -10.20 29.16
C HIS A 563 -2.98 -8.79 29.05
N LEU A 564 -3.81 -7.76 28.86
CA LEU A 564 -3.36 -6.36 28.77
C LEU A 564 -2.62 -5.89 30.02
N LEU A 565 -3.07 -6.31 31.21
CA LEU A 565 -2.38 -6.03 32.48
C LEU A 565 -0.95 -6.58 32.54
N LYS A 566 -0.61 -7.60 31.73
CA LYS A 566 0.75 -8.17 31.67
C LYS A 566 1.66 -7.47 30.68
N ILE A 567 1.10 -6.98 29.57
CA ILE A 567 1.89 -6.38 28.48
C ILE A 567 2.10 -4.88 28.66
N ILE A 568 1.50 -4.27 29.68
CA ILE A 568 1.63 -2.84 30.01
C ILE A 568 2.39 -2.70 31.32
N ASP A 569 3.37 -1.80 31.36
CA ASP A 569 4.10 -1.41 32.56
C ASP A 569 3.30 -0.38 33.37
N TRP A 570 2.57 -0.87 34.35
CA TRP A 570 1.77 -0.06 35.28
C TRP A 570 2.60 0.70 36.32
N ASN A 571 3.90 0.38 36.42
CA ASN A 571 4.82 1.03 37.33
C ASN A 571 5.78 1.97 36.59
N GLU A 572 5.38 2.44 35.39
CA GLU A 572 6.16 3.38 34.58
C GLU A 572 6.64 4.56 35.45
N PRO A 573 7.97 4.76 35.60
CA PRO A 573 8.49 5.85 36.40
C PRO A 573 8.04 7.22 35.86
N ASN A 574 7.64 8.12 36.76
CA ASN A 574 7.30 9.50 36.40
C ASN A 574 8.53 10.37 36.06
N VAL A 575 9.74 9.81 36.09
CA VAL A 575 10.98 10.56 35.84
C VAL A 575 11.23 10.65 34.34
N LEU A 576 11.07 11.85 33.78
CA LEU A 576 11.39 12.14 32.40
C LEU A 576 12.87 12.53 32.24
N PRO A 577 13.49 12.25 31.07
CA PRO A 577 14.82 12.76 30.76
C PRO A 577 14.86 14.29 30.75
N LYS A 578 16.07 14.87 30.89
CA LYS A 578 16.27 16.31 30.71
C LYS A 578 16.17 16.69 29.23
N PRO A 579 15.51 17.82 28.89
CA PRO A 579 15.48 18.31 27.52
C PRO A 579 16.85 18.80 27.05
N LEU A 580 17.09 18.66 25.75
CA LEU A 580 18.32 19.10 25.08
C LEU A 580 18.15 20.47 24.42
N THR A 581 16.95 20.80 23.92
CA THR A 581 16.70 21.96 23.06
C THR A 581 15.63 22.91 23.59
N PHE A 582 14.78 22.50 24.55
CA PHE A 582 13.67 23.35 25.00
C PHE A 582 14.07 24.69 25.62
N ALA A 583 15.29 24.81 26.14
CA ALA A 583 15.79 26.11 26.59
C ALA A 583 15.85 27.15 25.45
N ASP A 584 15.97 26.68 24.21
CA ASP A 584 16.10 27.51 23.01
C ASP A 584 14.80 27.65 22.23
N THR A 585 13.82 26.79 22.48
CA THR A 585 12.55 26.77 21.74
C THR A 585 11.34 27.18 22.59
N ALA A 586 11.41 27.09 23.92
CA ALA A 586 10.33 27.53 24.82
C ALA A 586 10.51 29.00 25.23
N ASN A 587 10.59 29.89 24.24
CA ASN A 587 10.75 31.33 24.44
C ASN A 587 10.14 32.12 23.28
N ARG A 588 9.95 33.42 23.48
CA ARG A 588 9.31 34.29 22.50
C ARG A 588 10.16 34.49 21.24
N ASP A 589 11.47 34.58 21.36
CA ASP A 589 12.38 34.77 20.21
C ASP A 589 12.25 33.63 19.19
N PHE A 590 12.11 32.38 19.64
CA PHE A 590 11.81 31.25 18.77
C PHE A 590 10.45 31.37 18.08
N GLU A 591 9.39 31.71 18.82
CA GLU A 591 8.04 31.91 18.28
C GLU A 591 8.05 32.98 17.16
N GLU A 592 8.72 34.11 17.38
CA GLU A 592 8.77 35.21 16.41
C GLU A 592 9.59 34.86 15.17
N LYS A 593 10.73 34.20 15.33
CA LYS A 593 11.55 33.77 14.18
C LYS A 593 10.83 32.73 13.34
N TRP A 594 10.21 31.74 14.00
CA TRP A 594 9.41 30.72 13.32
C TRP A 594 8.27 31.36 12.52
N TRP A 595 7.48 32.25 13.15
CA TRP A 595 6.41 32.98 12.47
C TRP A 595 6.89 33.79 11.25
N ASN A 596 7.99 34.53 11.41
CA ASN A 596 8.51 35.40 10.36
C ASN A 596 9.06 34.62 9.16
N ASP A 597 9.68 33.46 9.39
CA ASP A 597 10.11 32.58 8.31
C ASP A 597 8.90 32.10 7.49
N ILE A 598 7.80 31.68 8.14
CA ILE A 598 6.57 31.27 7.44
C ILE A 598 6.02 32.44 6.63
N LYS A 599 5.86 33.62 7.26
CA LYS A 599 5.33 34.83 6.61
C LYS A 599 6.12 35.19 5.37
N LEU A 600 7.45 35.07 5.41
CA LEU A 600 8.32 35.36 4.27
C LEU A 600 8.15 34.33 3.16
N MET A 601 8.16 33.04 3.49
CA MET A 601 8.07 31.96 2.50
C MET A 601 6.67 31.82 1.89
N SER A 602 5.62 32.18 2.64
CA SER A 602 4.23 32.08 2.20
C SER A 602 3.72 33.33 1.49
N ARG A 603 4.58 34.28 1.11
CA ARG A 603 4.21 35.56 0.46
C ARG A 603 5.25 35.98 -0.58
N ASP A 604 5.08 37.16 -1.18
CA ASP A 604 6.15 37.76 -1.97
C ASP A 604 7.45 37.83 -1.14
N PRO A 605 8.60 37.40 -1.71
CA PRO A 605 8.83 37.23 -3.14
C PRO A 605 8.60 35.80 -3.69
N PHE A 606 7.99 34.89 -2.94
CA PHE A 606 7.81 33.47 -3.30
C PHE A 606 6.32 33.07 -3.43
N ARG A 607 5.73 33.33 -4.60
CA ARG A 607 4.30 33.09 -4.82
C ARG A 607 4.03 31.81 -5.59
N TYR A 608 4.72 31.60 -6.71
CA TYR A 608 4.46 30.49 -7.62
C TYR A 608 5.39 29.32 -7.33
N LYS A 609 5.07 28.55 -6.29
CA LYS A 609 5.93 27.49 -5.75
C LYS A 609 5.43 26.08 -6.08
N GLY A 610 4.41 25.93 -6.91
CA GLY A 610 3.99 24.60 -7.35
C GLY A 610 5.04 23.97 -8.26
N ASN A 611 5.31 22.67 -8.13
CA ASN A 611 6.31 22.03 -8.98
C ASN A 611 5.93 22.10 -10.48
N GLY A 612 4.64 22.11 -10.80
CA GLY A 612 4.13 22.28 -12.16
C GLY A 612 4.12 23.71 -12.70
N ASP A 613 4.46 24.72 -11.89
CA ASP A 613 4.26 26.12 -12.26
C ASP A 613 5.22 26.63 -13.35
N ILE A 614 4.81 27.60 -14.17
CA ILE A 614 3.44 28.13 -14.32
C ILE A 614 2.69 27.26 -15.34
N ALA A 615 1.47 26.82 -15.01
CA ALA A 615 0.66 26.05 -15.97
C ALA A 615 0.39 26.85 -17.26
N THR A 616 0.39 26.16 -18.41
CA THR A 616 0.37 26.79 -19.73
C THR A 616 -1.01 27.16 -20.25
N ASP A 617 -2.09 26.77 -19.54
CA ASP A 617 -3.46 27.09 -19.92
C ASP A 617 -3.77 28.58 -19.79
N GLU A 618 -4.72 29.04 -20.60
CA GLU A 618 -5.12 30.45 -20.67
C GLU A 618 -5.70 30.99 -19.35
N ALA A 619 -6.48 30.16 -18.65
CA ALA A 619 -7.07 30.53 -17.36
C ALA A 619 -6.00 30.87 -16.33
N THR A 620 -4.91 30.10 -16.29
CA THR A 620 -3.77 30.33 -15.41
C THR A 620 -2.94 31.54 -15.88
N ARG A 621 -2.56 31.57 -17.17
CA ARG A 621 -1.72 32.65 -17.72
C ARG A 621 -2.33 34.05 -17.58
N SER A 622 -3.65 34.16 -17.63
CA SER A 622 -4.36 35.43 -17.46
C SER A 622 -4.38 35.95 -16.01
N ARG A 623 -3.98 35.13 -15.03
CA ARG A 623 -4.02 35.46 -13.59
C ARG A 623 -2.66 35.64 -12.94
N VAL A 624 -1.59 35.25 -13.62
CA VAL A 624 -0.23 35.43 -13.13
C VAL A 624 0.35 36.77 -13.61
N ASP A 625 1.17 37.39 -12.76
CA ASP A 625 1.84 38.67 -13.04
C ASP A 625 3.29 38.50 -13.51
N ARG A 626 3.84 37.27 -13.45
CA ARG A 626 5.21 36.92 -13.85
C ARG A 626 5.23 35.59 -14.60
N PRO A 627 6.16 35.40 -15.56
CA PRO A 627 6.17 34.21 -16.42
C PRO A 627 6.99 33.02 -15.86
N HIS A 628 7.55 33.13 -14.66
CA HIS A 628 8.46 32.13 -14.08
C HIS A 628 7.99 31.69 -12.69
N ARG A 629 8.25 30.43 -12.33
CA ARG A 629 8.03 29.90 -10.98
C ARG A 629 9.09 30.42 -10.00
N ASP A 630 8.75 30.46 -8.71
CA ASP A 630 9.60 30.93 -7.61
C ASP A 630 10.29 29.78 -6.84
N LEU A 631 10.01 28.52 -7.20
CA LEU A 631 10.49 27.33 -6.49
C LEU A 631 12.02 27.27 -6.38
N GLU A 632 12.75 27.57 -7.46
CA GLU A 632 14.21 27.62 -7.44
C GLU A 632 14.72 28.72 -6.50
N ARG A 633 14.12 29.90 -6.55
CA ARG A 633 14.51 31.05 -5.70
C ARG A 633 14.30 30.74 -4.22
N LEU A 634 13.23 30.03 -3.87
CA LEU A 634 13.00 29.55 -2.51
C LEU A 634 14.09 28.54 -2.10
N GLY A 635 14.48 27.65 -3.00
CA GLY A 635 15.60 26.74 -2.74
C GLY A 635 16.93 27.46 -2.49
N ASP A 636 17.24 28.51 -3.26
CA ASP A 636 18.43 29.34 -3.05
C ASP A 636 18.38 30.06 -1.69
N TYR A 637 17.19 30.50 -1.27
CA TYR A 637 16.97 31.10 0.05
C TYR A 637 17.32 30.12 1.18
N PHE A 638 16.85 28.87 1.13
CA PHE A 638 17.18 27.86 2.15
C PHE A 638 18.69 27.60 2.22
N ILE A 639 19.35 27.42 1.07
CA ILE A 639 20.79 27.18 1.02
C ILE A 639 21.54 28.36 1.66
N ALA A 640 21.19 29.59 1.31
CA ALA A 640 21.82 30.79 1.87
C ALA A 640 21.62 30.88 3.39
N ARG A 641 20.39 30.61 3.87
CA ARG A 641 20.04 30.70 5.29
C ARG A 641 20.77 29.68 6.15
N HIS A 642 20.85 28.42 5.68
CA HIS A 642 21.56 27.35 6.38
C HIS A 642 23.07 27.60 6.41
N ARG A 643 23.66 28.09 5.32
CA ARG A 643 25.09 28.43 5.30
C ARG A 643 25.42 29.58 6.22
N HIS A 644 24.56 30.59 6.28
CA HIS A 644 24.72 31.66 7.26
C HIS A 644 24.74 31.11 8.68
N ALA A 645 23.81 30.21 9.04
CA ALA A 645 23.82 29.56 10.36
C ALA A 645 25.08 28.72 10.62
N ILE A 646 25.61 28.02 9.60
CA ILE A 646 26.87 27.27 9.69
C ILE A 646 28.06 28.19 9.96
N ALA A 647 28.12 29.33 9.26
CA ALA A 647 29.17 30.35 9.43
C ALA A 647 29.09 31.00 10.82
N GLU A 648 27.91 31.39 11.28
CA GLU A 648 27.71 31.94 12.64
C GLU A 648 28.11 30.94 13.74
N ALA A 649 27.90 29.64 13.50
CA ALA A 649 28.36 28.60 14.43
C ALA A 649 29.89 28.38 14.41
N GLY A 650 30.58 28.86 13.36
CA GLY A 650 32.00 28.62 13.10
C GLY A 650 32.30 27.16 12.76
N LEU A 651 31.42 26.52 11.97
CA LEU A 651 31.52 25.11 11.58
C LEU A 651 31.67 24.91 10.07
N GLU A 652 32.08 25.96 9.34
CA GLU A 652 32.34 25.91 7.90
C GLU A 652 33.35 24.80 7.55
N GLY A 653 33.09 24.08 6.47
CA GLY A 653 33.90 22.93 6.04
C GLY A 653 33.70 21.64 6.86
N ILE A 654 33.03 21.71 8.01
CA ILE A 654 32.69 20.54 8.85
C ILE A 654 31.21 20.20 8.72
N ALA A 655 30.35 21.20 8.94
CA ALA A 655 28.95 21.19 8.57
C ALA A 655 28.81 21.66 7.12
N LEU A 656 27.90 21.06 6.36
CA LEU A 656 27.77 21.27 4.92
C LEU A 656 26.33 21.57 4.54
N CYS A 657 26.13 22.38 3.51
CA CYS A 657 24.82 22.62 2.90
C CYS A 657 24.97 22.72 1.38
N GLY A 658 24.12 21.99 0.65
CA GLY A 658 24.12 21.95 -0.81
C GLY A 658 22.85 21.34 -1.37
N GLU A 659 22.89 21.05 -2.67
CA GLU A 659 21.76 20.51 -3.44
C GLU A 659 22.01 19.07 -3.93
N MET A 660 20.93 18.33 -4.14
CA MET A 660 20.90 17.01 -4.77
C MET A 660 20.05 17.12 -6.05
N PRO A 661 20.65 17.47 -7.20
CA PRO A 661 19.92 17.72 -8.44
C PRO A 661 19.48 16.43 -9.14
N PHE A 662 18.32 16.46 -9.80
CA PHE A 662 17.76 15.35 -10.58
C PHE A 662 16.79 15.81 -11.68
N LYS A 663 16.36 14.87 -12.52
CA LYS A 663 15.42 15.08 -13.62
C LYS A 663 14.01 14.62 -13.27
N TRP A 664 13.01 15.29 -13.86
CA TRP A 664 11.63 14.86 -13.76
C TRP A 664 11.32 13.90 -14.90
N ASP A 665 11.53 12.61 -14.64
CA ASP A 665 11.27 11.55 -15.61
C ASP A 665 9.81 11.08 -15.52
N THR A 666 9.08 11.13 -16.66
CA THR A 666 7.68 10.72 -16.76
C THR A 666 7.43 9.82 -17.95
N ASP A 667 6.48 8.90 -17.80
CA ASP A 667 6.04 8.02 -18.91
C ASP A 667 5.10 8.74 -19.88
N PHE A 668 4.53 9.87 -19.47
CA PHE A 668 3.59 10.69 -20.24
C PHE A 668 4.09 12.12 -20.43
N ASP A 669 3.54 12.79 -21.45
CA ASP A 669 3.81 14.19 -21.72
C ASP A 669 2.86 15.11 -20.96
N TYR A 670 3.42 15.89 -20.03
CA TYR A 670 2.67 16.86 -19.25
C TYR A 670 2.92 18.29 -19.74
N GLY A 671 2.67 18.51 -21.04
CA GLY A 671 2.89 19.81 -21.69
C GLY A 671 2.08 20.98 -21.10
N LEU A 672 1.07 20.67 -20.28
CA LEU A 672 0.29 21.63 -19.51
C LEU A 672 1.08 22.29 -18.37
N TYR A 673 2.10 21.64 -17.81
CA TYR A 673 2.83 22.12 -16.63
C TYR A 673 4.17 22.74 -17.03
N GLY A 674 4.31 24.05 -16.79
CA GLY A 674 5.51 24.82 -17.16
C GLY A 674 6.79 24.28 -16.53
N GLY A 675 6.72 23.84 -15.27
CA GLY A 675 7.85 23.23 -14.56
C GLY A 675 8.34 21.96 -15.26
N TRP A 676 7.42 21.09 -15.67
CA TRP A 676 7.74 19.88 -16.45
C TRP A 676 8.35 20.25 -17.82
N VAL A 677 7.73 21.18 -18.55
CA VAL A 677 8.22 21.62 -19.88
C VAL A 677 9.64 22.17 -19.78
N GLY A 678 9.93 23.02 -18.81
CA GLY A 678 11.28 23.56 -18.64
C GLY A 678 12.29 22.52 -18.14
N ASN A 679 11.86 21.53 -17.37
CA ASN A 679 12.70 20.39 -16.99
C ASN A 679 13.13 19.58 -18.23
N GLN A 680 12.18 19.24 -19.11
CA GLN A 680 12.43 18.51 -20.36
C GLN A 680 13.30 19.32 -21.33
N ASN A 681 13.12 20.65 -21.38
CA ASN A 681 13.91 21.54 -22.21
C ASN A 681 15.29 21.91 -21.61
N ASN A 682 15.66 21.33 -20.46
CA ASN A 682 16.90 21.63 -19.73
C ASN A 682 17.06 23.10 -19.30
N THR A 683 15.96 23.85 -19.20
CA THR A 683 15.97 25.21 -18.63
C THR A 683 15.83 25.19 -17.11
N HIS A 684 15.24 24.12 -16.57
CA HIS A 684 15.11 23.84 -15.14
C HIS A 684 15.60 22.43 -14.82
N TYR A 685 15.83 22.18 -13.53
CA TYR A 685 16.04 20.86 -12.95
C TYR A 685 15.45 20.86 -11.54
N GLU A 686 15.17 19.67 -11.01
CA GLU A 686 14.62 19.53 -9.67
C GLU A 686 15.75 19.26 -8.68
N ARG A 687 15.60 19.69 -7.43
CA ARG A 687 16.63 19.53 -6.43
C ARG A 687 16.05 19.37 -5.04
N ASN A 688 16.56 18.40 -4.31
CA ASN A 688 16.42 18.41 -2.85
C ASN A 688 17.56 19.22 -2.25
N ILE A 689 17.35 19.84 -1.10
CA ILE A 689 18.36 20.60 -0.37
C ILE A 689 18.73 19.81 0.88
N LEU A 690 20.02 19.68 1.16
CA LEU A 690 20.51 18.89 2.30
C LEU A 690 21.51 19.69 3.12
N VAL A 691 21.30 19.66 4.43
CA VAL A 691 22.21 20.19 5.45
C VAL A 691 22.75 19.03 6.28
N ILE A 692 24.06 18.96 6.46
CA ILE A 692 24.73 17.93 7.26
C ILE A 692 25.34 18.60 8.50
N ILE A 693 24.82 18.24 9.67
CA ILE A 693 25.29 18.74 10.97
C ILE A 693 26.06 17.62 11.69
N PRO A 694 27.35 17.83 12.06
CA PRO A 694 28.26 16.75 12.36
C PRO A 694 28.15 16.20 13.79
N GLY A 695 27.92 14.90 13.92
CA GLY A 695 28.08 14.14 15.16
C GLY A 695 29.47 13.52 15.33
N LYS A 696 29.62 12.66 16.35
CA LYS A 696 30.85 11.88 16.57
C LYS A 696 31.05 10.79 15.51
N ASN A 697 29.96 10.21 15.02
CA ASN A 697 29.95 9.21 13.97
C ASN A 697 29.33 9.75 12.68
N ARG A 698 30.18 10.18 11.74
CA ARG A 698 29.79 10.69 10.41
C ARG A 698 29.18 9.62 9.49
N GLY A 699 29.31 8.33 9.83
CA GLY A 699 28.75 7.22 9.05
C GLY A 699 27.29 6.89 9.39
N GLN A 700 26.66 7.66 10.28
CA GLN A 700 25.26 7.51 10.68
C GLN A 700 24.59 8.87 10.68
N ALA A 701 23.33 8.91 10.26
CA ALA A 701 22.52 10.12 10.28
C ALA A 701 21.09 9.86 10.77
N VAL A 702 20.55 10.79 11.55
CA VAL A 702 19.10 10.94 11.71
C VAL A 702 18.63 12.11 10.84
N VAL A 703 17.52 11.92 10.14
CA VAL A 703 17.00 12.89 9.18
C VAL A 703 15.76 13.58 9.76
N LEU A 704 15.67 14.89 9.61
CA LEU A 704 14.45 15.68 9.74
C LEU A 704 14.17 16.30 8.37
N GLY A 705 12.98 16.09 7.82
CA GLY A 705 12.65 16.59 6.48
C GLY A 705 11.28 17.22 6.39
N ASP A 706 11.11 18.05 5.37
CA ASP A 706 9.86 18.67 4.88
C ASP A 706 9.84 18.59 3.34
N HIS A 707 8.80 19.17 2.73
CA HIS A 707 8.82 19.59 1.32
C HIS A 707 8.59 21.10 1.21
N TYR A 708 9.01 21.70 0.10
CA TYR A 708 8.93 23.16 -0.06
C TYR A 708 8.18 23.65 -1.31
N ASP A 709 7.68 22.75 -2.14
CA ASP A 709 6.65 23.06 -3.13
C ASP A 709 5.25 23.08 -2.49
N THR A 710 4.28 23.69 -3.17
CA THR A 710 2.91 23.86 -2.67
C THR A 710 1.85 23.35 -3.64
N ALA A 711 0.72 22.87 -3.10
CA ALA A 711 -0.43 22.37 -3.85
C ALA A 711 -1.12 23.42 -4.73
N TYR A 712 -1.91 22.96 -5.71
CA TYR A 712 -2.86 23.83 -6.40
C TYR A 712 -4.13 24.09 -5.58
N MET A 713 -4.62 25.33 -5.64
CA MET A 713 -5.85 25.76 -4.96
C MET A 713 -7.10 25.22 -5.69
N GLU A 714 -7.83 24.33 -5.02
CA GLU A 714 -9.06 23.72 -5.50
C GLU A 714 -10.16 24.76 -5.73
N ASP A 715 -10.36 25.68 -4.78
CA ASP A 715 -11.39 26.72 -4.85
C ASP A 715 -11.16 27.75 -5.99
N VAL A 716 -9.92 27.91 -6.44
CA VAL A 716 -9.59 28.75 -7.62
C VAL A 716 -9.79 28.00 -8.92
N PHE A 717 -9.59 26.68 -8.91
CA PHE A 717 -9.71 25.84 -10.09
C PHE A 717 -11.18 25.48 -10.38
N GLU A 718 -11.94 25.05 -9.37
CA GLU A 718 -13.26 24.44 -9.54
C GLU A 718 -14.33 25.45 -10.00
N LYS A 719 -14.68 25.40 -11.29
CA LYS A 719 -15.64 26.33 -11.91
C LYS A 719 -17.04 26.23 -11.33
N GLU A 720 -17.45 25.03 -10.92
CA GLU A 720 -18.78 24.79 -10.33
C GLU A 720 -18.96 25.51 -8.98
N SER A 721 -17.84 25.77 -8.28
CA SER A 721 -17.81 26.49 -7.00
C SER A 721 -17.48 27.99 -7.16
N GLY A 722 -17.54 28.52 -8.39
CA GLY A 722 -17.20 29.92 -8.69
C GLY A 722 -15.72 30.16 -8.99
N GLY A 723 -14.91 29.10 -9.08
CA GLY A 723 -13.54 29.15 -9.54
C GLY A 723 -13.41 29.52 -11.02
N SER A 724 -12.17 29.70 -11.44
CA SER A 724 -11.80 30.19 -12.78
C SER A 724 -11.29 29.12 -13.74
N GLY A 725 -10.99 27.93 -13.24
CA GLY A 725 -10.23 26.91 -13.97
C GLY A 725 -8.71 27.13 -13.97
N ALA A 726 -8.22 28.15 -13.26
CA ALA A 726 -6.77 28.41 -13.16
C ALA A 726 -6.12 27.48 -12.13
N ARG A 727 -4.93 26.98 -12.48
CA ARG A 727 -4.08 26.16 -11.59
C ARG A 727 -3.06 27.09 -10.93
N LEU A 728 -3.44 27.64 -9.79
CA LEU A 728 -2.59 28.55 -9.01
C LEU A 728 -2.18 27.87 -7.71
N ALA A 729 -0.88 27.88 -7.43
CA ALA A 729 -0.33 27.32 -6.22
C ALA A 729 -0.82 28.07 -4.97
N ALA A 730 -1.13 27.34 -3.91
CA ALA A 730 -1.46 27.88 -2.60
C ALA A 730 -0.25 28.61 -2.02
N MET A 731 -0.51 29.52 -1.07
CA MET A 731 0.55 30.27 -0.41
C MET A 731 1.41 29.36 0.47
N GLY A 732 0.83 28.28 1.01
CA GLY A 732 1.56 27.19 1.65
C GLY A 732 1.99 27.48 3.08
N ALA A 733 1.21 28.27 3.83
CA ALA A 733 1.63 28.70 5.16
C ALA A 733 1.77 27.52 6.13
N ASP A 734 0.75 26.66 6.21
CA ASP A 734 0.86 25.40 6.96
C ASP A 734 1.34 24.24 6.08
N ASP A 735 1.12 24.31 4.76
CA ASP A 735 1.48 23.27 3.78
C ASP A 735 2.45 23.79 2.68
N ASN A 736 3.76 23.89 2.93
CA ASN A 736 4.44 23.39 4.12
C ASN A 736 5.54 24.34 4.61
N CYS A 737 5.34 25.66 4.45
CA CYS A 737 6.29 26.69 4.90
C CYS A 737 6.58 26.60 6.42
N SER A 738 5.61 26.15 7.22
CA SER A 738 5.75 25.95 8.66
C SER A 738 6.74 24.84 9.04
N ALA A 739 6.79 23.73 8.30
CA ALA A 739 7.84 22.73 8.46
C ALA A 739 9.20 23.28 7.99
N GLY A 740 9.25 24.00 6.87
CA GLY A 740 10.47 24.66 6.40
C GLY A 740 11.04 25.64 7.42
N ALA A 741 10.18 26.45 8.06
CA ALA A 741 10.55 27.34 9.15
C ALA A 741 11.10 26.55 10.35
N THR A 742 10.51 25.40 10.66
CA THR A 742 11.00 24.51 11.72
C THR A 742 12.43 24.04 11.44
N LEU A 743 12.74 23.60 10.22
CA LEU A 743 14.09 23.17 9.84
C LEU A 743 15.09 24.34 9.89
N LEU A 744 14.70 25.54 9.45
CA LEU A 744 15.52 26.75 9.53
C LEU A 744 15.89 27.09 10.99
N GLN A 745 14.93 27.00 11.91
CA GLN A 745 15.16 27.26 13.34
C GLN A 745 15.89 26.11 14.05
N ALA A 746 15.77 24.88 13.56
CA ALA A 746 16.47 23.72 14.12
C ALA A 746 17.99 23.75 13.87
N ALA A 747 18.42 24.23 12.69
CA ALA A 747 19.81 24.26 12.27
C ALA A 747 20.77 24.91 13.30
N PRO A 748 20.56 26.16 13.76
CA PRO A 748 21.46 26.80 14.74
C PRO A 748 21.50 26.05 16.09
N ILE A 749 20.39 25.44 16.51
CA ILE A 749 20.31 24.67 17.74
C ILE A 749 21.18 23.42 17.64
N TYR A 750 21.02 22.66 16.56
CA TYR A 750 21.81 21.44 16.33
C TYR A 750 23.29 21.72 16.10
N LEU A 751 23.65 22.81 15.41
CA LEU A 751 25.05 23.23 15.23
C LEU A 751 25.72 23.51 16.58
N ARG A 752 25.02 24.13 17.53
CA ARG A 752 25.53 24.34 18.89
C ARG A 752 25.70 23.02 19.66
N LEU A 753 24.76 22.08 19.53
CA LEU A 753 24.93 20.74 20.11
C LEU A 753 26.12 19.98 19.49
N ALA A 754 26.33 20.13 18.18
CA ALA A 754 27.44 19.54 17.44
C ALA A 754 28.80 20.10 17.90
N LYS A 755 28.87 21.43 18.06
CA LYS A 755 30.04 22.16 18.60
C LYS A 755 30.35 21.75 20.03
N ALA A 756 29.32 21.51 20.85
CA ALA A 756 29.44 21.01 22.21
C ALA A 756 29.76 19.50 22.29
N GLY A 757 29.91 18.80 21.17
CA GLY A 757 30.21 17.36 21.14
C GLY A 757 29.09 16.47 21.72
N LYS A 758 27.84 16.96 21.73
CA LYS A 758 26.69 16.24 22.32
C LYS A 758 26.02 15.26 21.36
N LEU A 759 26.28 15.36 20.06
CA LEU A 759 25.69 14.49 19.05
C LEU A 759 26.55 13.24 18.83
N GLU A 760 25.96 12.05 18.92
CA GLU A 760 26.67 10.78 18.67
C GLU A 760 26.77 10.49 17.16
N ARG A 761 25.83 10.99 16.37
CA ARG A 761 25.74 10.82 14.91
C ARG A 761 25.28 12.10 14.23
N ASP A 762 25.39 12.16 12.91
CA ASP A 762 25.01 13.34 12.15
C ASP A 762 23.50 13.58 12.24
N ILE A 763 23.12 14.85 12.13
CA ILE A 763 21.74 15.26 11.85
C ILE A 763 21.72 15.76 10.41
N TRP A 764 20.79 15.25 9.62
CA TRP A 764 20.53 15.71 8.27
C TRP A 764 19.20 16.48 8.25
N LEU A 765 19.23 17.72 7.75
CA LEU A 765 18.01 18.47 7.45
C LEU A 765 17.79 18.42 5.94
N ILE A 766 16.65 17.92 5.49
CA ILE A 766 16.35 17.76 4.07
C ILE A 766 15.10 18.53 3.68
N HIS A 767 15.21 19.40 2.69
CA HIS A 767 14.05 20.00 2.03
C HIS A 767 13.80 19.28 0.72
N LEU A 768 12.66 18.58 0.64
CA LEU A 768 12.23 17.83 -0.53
C LEU A 768 11.44 18.71 -1.49
N THR A 769 11.46 18.37 -2.78
CA THR A 769 10.66 19.07 -3.79
C THR A 769 9.79 18.10 -4.57
N GLY A 770 8.64 18.58 -5.04
CA GLY A 770 7.70 17.81 -5.82
C GLY A 770 6.95 16.77 -5.00
N GLU A 771 6.67 17.07 -3.73
CA GLU A 771 5.70 16.29 -2.95
C GLU A 771 4.35 16.33 -3.65
N GLU A 772 3.96 17.53 -4.06
CA GLU A 772 2.63 17.82 -4.52
C GLU A 772 2.38 17.30 -5.93
N PHE A 773 1.11 17.11 -6.24
CA PHE A 773 0.71 16.86 -7.61
C PHE A 773 1.08 18.07 -8.49
N PRO A 774 1.58 17.87 -9.72
CA PRO A 774 1.63 16.60 -10.48
C PRO A 774 2.89 15.77 -10.30
N ALA A 775 3.82 16.18 -9.43
CA ALA A 775 5.11 15.52 -9.26
C ALA A 775 5.04 14.28 -8.36
N ASP A 776 4.20 14.29 -7.32
CA ASP A 776 3.89 13.12 -6.47
C ASP A 776 5.13 12.50 -5.80
N SER A 777 5.51 13.09 -4.67
CA SER A 777 6.67 12.72 -3.82
C SER A 777 7.98 12.54 -4.59
N MET A 778 8.19 13.31 -5.66
CA MET A 778 9.30 13.16 -6.59
C MET A 778 10.67 13.26 -5.90
N GLY A 779 10.83 14.24 -5.01
CA GLY A 779 12.03 14.43 -4.21
C GLY A 779 12.32 13.25 -3.29
N ALA A 780 11.30 12.72 -2.59
CA ALA A 780 11.45 11.52 -1.77
C ALA A 780 11.76 10.28 -2.60
N ARG A 781 11.12 10.12 -3.77
CA ARG A 781 11.41 9.01 -4.70
C ARG A 781 12.87 9.02 -5.13
N GLN A 782 13.40 10.18 -5.53
CA GLN A 782 14.80 10.29 -5.92
C GLN A 782 15.77 10.08 -4.76
N PHE A 783 15.45 10.61 -3.57
CA PHE A 783 16.27 10.38 -2.37
C PHE A 783 16.34 8.89 -2.02
N CYS A 784 15.20 8.20 -2.03
CA CYS A 784 15.12 6.76 -1.79
C CYS A 784 15.87 5.95 -2.84
N ARG A 785 15.73 6.30 -4.12
CA ARG A 785 16.51 5.67 -5.21
C ARG A 785 18.01 5.78 -4.94
N SER A 786 18.48 6.97 -4.63
CA SER A 786 19.91 7.25 -4.42
C SER A 786 20.47 6.50 -3.20
N LEU A 787 19.65 6.30 -2.16
CA LEU A 787 20.01 5.47 -1.00
C LEU A 787 20.09 3.98 -1.35
N VAL A 788 19.09 3.46 -2.08
CA VAL A 788 19.04 2.04 -2.50
C VAL A 788 20.20 1.71 -3.45
N GLU A 789 20.43 2.54 -4.45
CA GLU A 789 21.46 2.35 -5.48
C GLU A 789 22.87 2.72 -4.99
N LYS A 790 23.01 3.27 -3.78
CA LYS A 790 24.28 3.77 -3.20
C LYS A 790 24.95 4.82 -4.08
N THR A 791 24.15 5.76 -4.61
CA THR A 791 24.60 6.86 -5.48
C THR A 791 24.38 8.24 -4.86
N LEU A 792 23.96 8.29 -3.59
CA LEU A 792 23.67 9.55 -2.90
C LEU A 792 24.88 10.48 -2.83
N GLN A 793 24.77 11.65 -3.46
CA GLN A 793 25.81 12.68 -3.49
C GLN A 793 25.22 14.06 -3.21
N LEU A 794 25.95 14.85 -2.42
CA LEU A 794 25.66 16.27 -2.19
C LEU A 794 26.55 17.14 -3.08
N LYS A 795 25.95 18.03 -3.87
CA LYS A 795 26.67 19.03 -4.67
C LYS A 795 26.74 20.35 -3.90
N LEU A 796 27.96 20.88 -3.77
CA LEU A 796 28.24 22.19 -3.19
C LEU A 796 28.38 23.26 -4.29
N ASP A 797 28.41 24.54 -3.91
CA ASP A 797 28.47 25.68 -4.85
C ASP A 797 29.74 25.74 -5.70
N ASP A 798 30.87 25.30 -5.13
CA ASP A 798 32.14 25.18 -5.84
C ASP A 798 32.13 24.01 -6.85
N GLY A 799 30.99 23.33 -7.00
CA GLY A 799 30.81 22.15 -7.85
C GLY A 799 31.33 20.86 -7.22
N LYS A 800 31.93 20.91 -6.02
CA LYS A 800 32.42 19.73 -5.32
C LYS A 800 31.25 18.81 -4.97
N ARG A 801 31.47 17.51 -5.16
CA ARG A 801 30.53 16.45 -4.82
C ARG A 801 31.01 15.70 -3.58
N ILE A 802 30.14 15.56 -2.59
CA ILE A 802 30.39 14.80 -1.37
C ILE A 802 29.60 13.50 -1.47
N ASP A 803 30.30 12.38 -1.45
CA ASP A 803 29.67 11.05 -1.46
C ASP A 803 29.15 10.69 -0.07
N LEU A 804 27.84 10.43 0.00
CA LEU A 804 27.10 10.08 1.21
C LEU A 804 26.58 8.64 1.19
N SER A 805 26.83 7.89 0.13
CA SER A 805 26.27 6.55 -0.13
C SER A 805 26.57 5.52 0.97
N GLY A 806 27.64 5.71 1.73
CA GLY A 806 28.03 4.86 2.86
C GLY A 806 27.35 5.19 4.19
N THR A 807 26.46 6.17 4.24
CA THR A 807 25.82 6.64 5.49
C THR A 807 24.61 5.79 5.86
N GLU A 808 24.58 5.24 7.07
CA GLU A 808 23.40 4.58 7.62
C GLU A 808 22.37 5.63 8.09
N ILE A 809 21.18 5.62 7.50
CA ILE A 809 20.04 6.39 8.00
C ILE A 809 19.41 5.63 9.17
N VAL A 810 19.62 6.12 10.39
CA VAL A 810 19.12 5.46 11.62
C VAL A 810 17.65 5.73 11.87
N GLY A 811 17.12 6.81 11.28
CA GLY A 811 15.74 7.22 11.39
C GLY A 811 15.45 8.49 10.59
N VAL A 812 14.20 8.63 10.14
CA VAL A 812 13.69 9.81 9.45
C VAL A 812 12.42 10.30 10.15
N TYR A 813 12.36 11.60 10.39
CA TYR A 813 11.15 12.31 10.77
C TYR A 813 10.76 13.20 9.60
N VAL A 814 9.60 12.95 8.99
CA VAL A 814 9.04 13.81 7.94
C VAL A 814 8.02 14.73 8.61
N MET A 815 8.09 16.03 8.35
CA MET A 815 7.16 17.04 8.82
C MET A 815 6.30 17.50 7.65
N ASP A 816 5.00 17.48 7.87
CA ASP A 816 3.98 17.84 6.88
C ASP A 816 2.80 18.50 7.60
N MET A 817 2.20 19.51 6.99
CA MET A 817 1.07 20.31 7.52
C MET A 817 1.19 20.56 9.03
N ILE A 818 1.93 21.61 9.42
CA ILE A 818 2.01 22.00 10.84
C ILE A 818 1.53 23.43 11.06
N GLY A 819 0.86 23.63 12.20
CA GLY A 819 0.53 24.96 12.69
C GLY A 819 -0.92 25.40 12.50
N HIS A 820 -1.78 24.64 11.80
CA HIS A 820 -3.20 25.03 11.66
C HIS A 820 -3.91 24.97 13.01
N ASN A 821 -3.84 23.84 13.73
CA ASN A 821 -4.59 23.54 14.96
C ASN A 821 -6.12 23.57 14.77
N ARG A 822 -6.76 22.43 14.45
CA ARG A 822 -8.22 22.34 14.20
C ARG A 822 -9.09 23.05 15.23
N ASP A 823 -10.19 23.66 14.79
CA ASP A 823 -11.12 24.36 15.69
C ASP A 823 -11.93 23.44 16.62
N ASP A 824 -12.28 22.24 16.14
CA ASP A 824 -13.17 21.28 16.80
C ASP A 824 -12.44 20.16 17.57
N ASP A 825 -11.16 19.92 17.28
CA ASP A 825 -10.31 18.92 17.94
C ASP A 825 -8.88 19.44 18.14
N GLN A 826 -8.79 20.51 18.94
CA GLN A 826 -7.61 21.33 19.18
C GLN A 826 -6.46 20.61 19.92
N ASN A 827 -5.26 21.10 19.68
CA ASN A 827 -4.01 20.80 20.38
C ASN A 827 -3.56 19.35 20.19
N ILE A 828 -3.93 18.71 19.08
CA ILE A 828 -3.57 17.34 18.75
C ILE A 828 -2.67 17.34 17.53
N PHE A 829 -1.60 16.54 17.59
CA PHE A 829 -0.79 16.21 16.42
C PHE A 829 -0.55 14.70 16.39
N GLN A 830 -0.17 14.18 15.23
CA GLN A 830 0.09 12.78 15.02
C GLN A 830 1.59 12.48 14.94
N ILE A 831 1.93 11.33 15.51
CA ILE A 831 3.21 10.65 15.50
C ILE A 831 2.96 9.33 14.79
N SER A 832 3.09 9.31 13.47
CA SER A 832 2.65 8.17 12.67
C SER A 832 3.84 7.34 12.19
N PRO A 833 4.22 6.24 12.88
CA PRO A 833 5.37 5.43 12.51
C PRO A 833 5.13 4.58 11.27
N GLY A 834 6.21 4.33 10.51
CA GLY A 834 6.27 3.24 9.54
C GLY A 834 6.13 1.86 10.19
N LYS A 835 6.10 0.80 9.38
CA LYS A 835 5.74 -0.57 9.83
C LYS A 835 6.87 -1.33 10.56
N SER A 836 8.03 -0.71 10.73
CA SER A 836 9.24 -1.38 11.26
C SER A 836 9.38 -1.21 12.77
N VAL A 837 10.03 -2.16 13.44
CA VAL A 837 10.38 -2.04 14.88
C VAL A 837 11.13 -0.74 15.16
N ALA A 838 12.04 -0.35 14.25
CA ALA A 838 12.81 0.88 14.40
C ALA A 838 11.93 2.13 14.31
N SER A 839 10.95 2.16 13.40
CA SER A 839 9.93 3.23 13.31
C SER A 839 9.15 3.40 14.63
N PHE A 840 8.74 2.30 15.26
CA PHE A 840 8.06 2.40 16.56
C PHE A 840 8.96 2.91 17.68
N HIS A 841 10.24 2.54 17.71
CA HIS A 841 11.20 3.12 18.66
C HIS A 841 11.42 4.63 18.42
N LEU A 842 11.37 5.08 17.17
CA LEU A 842 11.42 6.51 16.83
C LEU A 842 10.15 7.25 17.31
N ALA A 843 8.97 6.64 17.14
CA ALA A 843 7.71 7.19 17.66
C ALA A 843 7.70 7.24 19.19
N GLN A 844 8.34 6.28 19.87
CA GLN A 844 8.52 6.32 21.32
C GLN A 844 9.38 7.52 21.77
N GLU A 845 10.43 7.87 21.02
CA GLU A 845 11.20 9.09 21.34
C GLU A 845 10.41 10.37 21.11
N ALA A 846 9.60 10.42 20.06
CA ALA A 846 8.68 11.52 19.80
C ALA A 846 7.66 11.71 20.93
N HIS A 847 7.07 10.60 21.40
CA HIS A 847 6.17 10.60 22.55
C HIS A 847 6.85 11.09 23.83
N ILE A 848 8.09 10.65 24.09
CA ILE A 848 8.86 11.13 25.24
C ILE A 848 9.11 12.64 25.16
N ALA A 849 9.49 13.16 23.98
CA ALA A 849 9.68 14.59 23.78
C ALA A 849 8.38 15.38 24.01
N ASN A 850 7.24 14.89 23.53
CA ASN A 850 5.93 15.51 23.80
C ASN A 850 5.60 15.52 25.30
N ARG A 851 5.84 14.41 26.01
CA ARG A 851 5.65 14.36 27.46
C ARG A 851 6.56 15.33 28.21
N MET A 852 7.81 15.45 27.77
CA MET A 852 8.76 16.42 28.35
C MET A 852 8.27 17.85 28.16
N TRP A 853 7.74 18.20 26.98
CA TRP A 853 7.16 19.52 26.73
C TRP A 853 6.00 19.80 27.71
N ASN A 854 5.01 18.92 27.72
CA ASN A 854 3.83 19.06 28.59
C ASN A 854 4.18 19.09 30.08
N HIS A 855 5.23 18.39 30.51
CA HIS A 855 5.71 18.43 31.89
C HIS A 855 6.27 19.80 32.29
N HIS A 856 6.91 20.52 31.37
CA HIS A 856 7.54 21.81 31.66
C HIS A 856 6.60 23.01 31.45
N VAL A 857 5.56 22.88 30.61
CA VAL A 857 4.57 23.92 30.34
C VAL A 857 4.06 24.62 31.62
N PRO A 858 3.65 23.92 32.70
CA PRO A 858 3.22 24.58 33.94
C PRO A 858 4.31 25.41 34.61
N THR A 859 5.57 25.02 34.50
CA THR A 859 6.71 25.76 35.07
C THR A 859 7.01 27.00 34.24
N TRP A 860 7.06 26.88 32.91
CA TRP A 860 7.30 28.02 32.02
C TRP A 860 6.18 29.06 32.13
N ASN A 861 4.92 28.62 32.23
CA ASN A 861 3.77 29.50 32.40
C ASN A 861 3.64 30.14 33.79
N ARG A 862 4.55 29.85 34.74
CA ARG A 862 4.67 30.58 36.01
C ARG A 862 5.73 31.68 35.96
N SER A 863 6.48 31.82 34.87
CA SER A 863 7.45 32.90 34.72
C SER A 863 6.73 34.26 34.77
N PRO A 864 7.38 35.33 35.27
CA PRO A 864 6.78 36.66 35.27
C PRO A 864 6.31 37.12 33.89
N GLU A 865 7.00 36.70 32.82
CA GLU A 865 6.67 37.01 31.43
C GLU A 865 5.38 36.30 30.96
N ARG A 866 5.16 35.03 31.36
CA ARG A 866 4.05 34.21 30.84
C ARG A 866 2.87 34.05 31.79
N ALA A 867 3.06 34.23 33.10
CA ALA A 867 2.03 34.10 34.13
C ALA A 867 0.76 34.94 33.86
N PRO A 868 0.85 36.22 33.45
CA PRO A 868 -0.34 37.04 33.23
C PRO A 868 -1.05 36.75 31.89
N LEU A 869 -0.41 36.00 30.98
CA LEU A 869 -0.89 35.79 29.62
C LEU A 869 -2.04 34.77 29.56
N GLN A 870 -2.80 34.81 28.47
CA GLN A 870 -3.86 33.86 28.16
C GLN A 870 -3.40 32.90 27.06
N LYS A 871 -4.27 31.95 26.66
CA LYS A 871 -4.05 31.16 25.45
C LYS A 871 -4.00 32.10 24.24
N GLY A 872 -3.10 31.86 23.30
CA GLY A 872 -3.02 32.63 22.08
C GLY A 872 -4.24 32.43 21.21
N GLN A 873 -4.39 33.34 20.26
CA GLN A 873 -5.45 33.34 19.27
C GLN A 873 -4.80 33.51 17.91
N ARG A 874 -5.35 32.84 16.91
CA ARG A 874 -5.03 33.14 15.50
C ARG A 874 -5.38 34.60 15.22
N ILE A 875 -4.63 35.22 14.32
CA ILE A 875 -4.84 36.61 13.94
C ILE A 875 -5.76 36.71 12.72
N SER A 876 -6.48 37.83 12.61
CA SER A 876 -7.22 38.20 11.40
C SER A 876 -6.79 39.59 10.91
N GLY A 877 -6.65 39.78 9.59
CA GLY A 877 -6.37 41.09 9.00
C GLY A 877 -4.95 41.64 9.22
N GLY A 878 -4.82 42.95 9.48
CA GLY A 878 -3.56 43.71 9.42
C GLY A 878 -2.56 43.53 10.57
N GLN A 879 -2.78 42.58 11.48
CA GLN A 879 -1.77 42.25 12.51
C GLN A 879 -0.60 41.50 11.88
N GLU A 880 0.63 41.84 12.28
CA GLU A 880 1.82 41.23 11.69
C GLU A 880 2.28 39.95 12.38
N ILE A 881 2.00 39.82 13.69
CA ILE A 881 2.35 38.67 14.53
C ILE A 881 1.39 38.56 15.75
N PRO A 882 0.97 37.35 16.18
CA PRO A 882 0.18 37.18 17.39
C PRO A 882 0.90 37.68 18.64
N ALA A 883 0.18 38.27 19.59
CA ALA A 883 0.74 38.69 20.87
C ALA A 883 1.31 37.49 21.66
N PRO A 884 2.29 37.70 22.57
CA PRO A 884 2.76 36.65 23.45
C PRO A 884 1.60 36.00 24.22
N ALA A 885 1.65 34.68 24.32
CA ALA A 885 0.64 33.88 25.01
C ALA A 885 1.28 32.81 25.92
N LYS A 886 0.46 32.06 26.65
CA LYS A 886 0.95 30.92 27.44
C LYS A 886 1.44 29.80 26.51
N HIS A 887 2.53 29.13 26.91
CA HIS A 887 2.93 27.90 26.26
C HIS A 887 1.81 26.86 26.35
N LEU A 888 1.55 26.18 25.24
CA LEU A 888 0.45 25.27 25.07
C LEU A 888 0.89 23.82 25.30
N ALA A 889 0.21 23.10 26.20
CA ALA A 889 0.35 21.65 26.26
C ALA A 889 -0.43 21.03 25.09
N ILE A 890 0.21 20.15 24.32
CA ILE A 890 -0.36 19.51 23.13
C ILE A 890 -0.28 17.99 23.24
N HIS A 891 -1.22 17.28 22.64
CA HIS A 891 -1.34 15.82 22.70
C HIS A 891 -0.79 15.17 21.43
N GLY A 892 0.31 14.41 21.57
CA GLY A 892 0.85 13.60 20.47
C GLY A 892 0.24 12.20 20.43
N GLU A 893 -0.49 11.90 19.36
CA GLU A 893 -1.10 10.58 19.14
C GLU A 893 -0.19 9.67 18.33
N VAL A 894 0.03 8.45 18.80
CA VAL A 894 0.85 7.47 18.08
C VAL A 894 -0.04 6.64 17.16
N ARG A 895 -0.20 7.10 15.92
CA ARG A 895 -1.14 6.49 14.95
C ARG A 895 -0.46 5.36 14.15
N SER A 896 -0.65 4.14 14.63
CA SER A 896 -0.12 2.93 13.98
C SER A 896 -0.77 2.67 12.61
N GLN A 897 -0.27 1.68 11.86
CA GLN A 897 -0.86 1.26 10.58
C GLN A 897 -2.33 0.81 10.68
N TYR A 898 -2.81 0.46 11.89
CA TYR A 898 -4.20 0.06 12.13
C TYR A 898 -5.11 1.23 12.49
N ASP A 899 -4.54 2.41 12.77
CA ASP A 899 -5.32 3.61 13.05
C ASP A 899 -5.90 4.16 11.73
N PRO A 900 -7.24 4.35 11.61
CA PRO A 900 -7.87 4.95 10.44
C PRO A 900 -7.40 6.37 10.13
N ASN A 901 -6.89 7.09 11.13
CA ASN A 901 -6.45 8.47 11.00
C ASN A 901 -4.93 8.60 10.81
N SER A 902 -4.20 7.49 10.62
CA SER A 902 -2.78 7.52 10.26
C SER A 902 -2.61 8.02 8.82
N SER A 903 -1.89 9.13 8.66
CA SER A 903 -1.68 9.84 7.39
C SER A 903 -0.35 9.52 6.69
N VAL A 904 0.33 8.44 7.07
CA VAL A 904 1.61 8.01 6.45
C VAL A 904 1.46 7.65 4.96
N PHE A 905 0.26 7.72 4.41
CA PHE A 905 -0.08 7.29 3.05
C PHE A 905 -0.27 8.54 2.18
N ASN A 906 0.17 8.45 0.91
CA ASN A 906 0.20 9.54 -0.06
C ASN A 906 1.01 10.77 0.38
N THR A 907 2.07 10.54 1.13
CA THR A 907 3.05 11.57 1.51
C THR A 907 4.45 11.04 1.25
N ASP A 908 5.45 11.91 1.28
CA ASP A 908 6.87 11.54 1.21
C ASP A 908 7.25 10.41 2.20
N ALA A 909 6.58 10.36 3.36
CA ALA A 909 6.77 9.34 4.38
C ALA A 909 6.41 7.93 3.88
N GLN A 910 5.42 7.78 2.99
CA GLN A 910 5.06 6.49 2.42
C GLN A 910 6.22 5.92 1.59
N VAL A 911 6.77 6.74 0.68
CA VAL A 911 7.85 6.35 -0.23
C VAL A 911 9.06 5.85 0.57
N MET A 912 9.43 6.58 1.62
CA MET A 912 10.54 6.20 2.51
C MET A 912 10.24 4.92 3.32
N SER A 913 9.01 4.79 3.83
CA SER A 913 8.56 3.58 4.53
C SER A 913 8.62 2.36 3.61
N ASP A 914 8.22 2.50 2.34
CA ASP A 914 8.13 1.42 1.35
C ASP A 914 9.48 0.85 0.94
N VAL A 915 10.53 1.68 0.87
CA VAL A 915 11.91 1.19 0.67
C VAL A 915 12.54 0.57 1.92
N GLY A 916 11.93 0.77 3.09
CA GLY A 916 12.32 0.15 4.36
C GLY A 916 13.08 1.05 5.32
N LEU A 917 13.06 2.37 5.11
CA LEU A 917 13.63 3.31 6.07
C LEU A 917 12.82 3.32 7.38
N PRO A 918 13.48 3.42 8.55
CA PRO A 918 12.80 3.70 9.80
C PRO A 918 12.25 5.12 9.81
N ILE A 919 10.93 5.28 9.61
CA ILE A 919 10.31 6.62 9.53
C ILE A 919 9.24 6.85 10.60
N VAL A 920 9.00 8.14 10.89
CA VAL A 920 7.83 8.69 11.60
C VAL A 920 7.38 9.94 10.84
N LEU A 921 6.10 10.02 10.51
CA LEU A 921 5.47 11.25 10.04
C LEU A 921 4.99 12.06 11.24
N PHE A 922 5.45 13.31 11.31
CA PHE A 922 4.92 14.36 12.17
C PHE A 922 3.99 15.22 11.34
N MET A 923 2.72 15.20 11.70
CA MET A 923 1.72 16.02 11.04
C MET A 923 0.70 16.49 12.06
N GLU A 924 -0.01 17.57 11.80
CA GLU A 924 -1.11 17.98 12.66
C GLU A 924 -2.29 16.98 12.63
N ASN A 925 -3.31 17.20 13.47
CA ASN A 925 -4.54 16.42 13.44
C ASN A 925 -5.29 16.65 12.12
N TYR A 926 -4.86 15.95 11.07
CA TYR A 926 -5.30 16.15 9.70
C TYR A 926 -6.79 15.85 9.52
N ASP A 927 -7.47 16.76 8.82
CA ASP A 927 -8.82 16.60 8.29
C ASP A 927 -8.83 17.09 6.85
N ILE A 928 -9.08 16.19 5.90
CA ILE A 928 -9.23 16.52 4.49
C ILE A 928 -10.35 17.54 4.24
N ASN A 929 -11.24 17.75 5.21
CA ASN A 929 -12.36 18.67 5.12
C ASN A 929 -12.11 20.10 5.56
N ARG A 930 -10.98 20.39 6.22
CA ARG A 930 -10.74 21.71 6.82
C ARG A 930 -10.57 22.79 5.74
N SER A 931 -10.93 24.02 6.10
CA SER A 931 -10.54 25.18 5.28
C SER A 931 -9.06 25.48 5.48
N GLY A 932 -8.37 25.91 4.42
CA GLY A 932 -6.92 26.04 4.40
C GLY A 932 -6.18 24.83 3.83
N TYR A 933 -6.87 23.74 3.49
CA TYR A 933 -6.25 22.60 2.82
C TYR A 933 -6.43 22.72 1.30
N HIS A 934 -5.34 22.94 0.58
CA HIS A 934 -5.33 23.12 -0.89
C HIS A 934 -6.34 24.20 -1.35
N ASP A 935 -6.51 25.28 -0.59
CA ASP A 935 -7.43 26.38 -0.92
C ASP A 935 -6.78 27.76 -0.70
N THR A 936 -7.47 28.84 -1.08
CA THR A 936 -6.97 30.22 -0.91
C THR A 936 -6.71 30.66 0.53
N LYS A 937 -7.15 29.88 1.53
CA LYS A 937 -7.03 30.25 2.94
C LYS A 937 -5.79 29.69 3.60
N ASP A 938 -5.01 28.83 2.94
CA ASP A 938 -3.70 28.38 3.41
C ASP A 938 -2.71 29.56 3.52
N THR A 939 -2.83 30.31 4.60
CA THR A 939 -2.20 31.61 4.81
C THR A 939 -1.85 31.78 6.28
N MET A 940 -1.12 32.84 6.60
CA MET A 940 -0.77 33.18 8.00
C MET A 940 -1.99 33.32 8.94
N GLU A 941 -3.20 33.59 8.44
CA GLU A 941 -4.42 33.67 9.27
C GLU A 941 -4.80 32.30 9.86
N ASN A 942 -4.39 31.22 9.21
CA ASN A 942 -4.64 29.85 9.67
C ASN A 942 -3.57 29.33 10.63
N ILE A 943 -2.45 30.04 10.81
CA ILE A 943 -1.38 29.62 11.71
C ILE A 943 -1.74 29.96 13.17
N ASP A 944 -1.94 28.93 13.98
CA ASP A 944 -1.89 29.01 15.44
C ASP A 944 -0.42 28.94 15.90
N LEU A 945 0.13 30.10 16.26
CA LEU A 945 1.52 30.25 16.65
C LEU A 945 1.90 29.41 17.89
N ASP A 946 1.05 29.37 18.91
CA ASP A 946 1.38 28.64 20.15
C ASP A 946 1.42 27.13 19.91
N TYR A 947 0.46 26.63 19.12
CA TYR A 947 0.42 25.24 18.72
C TYR A 947 1.58 24.87 17.79
N GLY A 948 1.77 25.64 16.72
CA GLY A 948 2.83 25.40 15.73
C GLY A 948 4.23 25.44 16.35
N ALA A 949 4.51 26.44 17.19
CA ALA A 949 5.80 26.55 17.88
C ALA A 949 6.03 25.42 18.90
N ALA A 950 4.99 25.01 19.64
CA ALA A 950 5.08 23.85 20.54
C ALA A 950 5.37 22.56 19.76
N PHE A 951 4.70 22.35 18.63
CA PHE A 951 4.91 21.18 17.80
C PHE A 951 6.32 21.19 17.17
N ALA A 952 6.74 22.30 16.59
CA ALA A 952 8.10 22.49 16.07
C ALA A 952 9.17 22.21 17.14
N ALA A 953 9.00 22.72 18.37
CA ALA A 953 9.88 22.46 19.49
C ALA A 953 9.99 20.96 19.83
N ILE A 954 8.87 20.24 19.86
CA ILE A 954 8.82 18.80 20.12
C ILE A 954 9.54 18.01 19.02
N ALA A 955 9.33 18.35 17.75
CA ALA A 955 10.03 17.72 16.63
C ALA A 955 11.55 17.94 16.73
N ILE A 956 11.97 19.17 17.07
CA ILE A 956 13.39 19.53 17.25
C ILE A 956 14.03 18.73 18.39
N GLU A 957 13.38 18.67 19.56
CA GLU A 957 13.85 17.87 20.70
C GLU A 957 13.94 16.38 20.34
N THR A 958 12.94 15.85 19.63
CA THR A 958 12.90 14.45 19.23
C THR A 958 14.14 14.05 18.44
N VAL A 959 14.47 14.81 17.40
CA VAL A 959 15.64 14.53 16.54
C VAL A 959 16.95 14.71 17.30
N ALA A 960 17.08 15.75 18.13
CA ALA A 960 18.25 15.93 18.99
C ALA A 960 18.48 14.73 19.91
N ARG A 961 17.42 14.20 20.51
CA ARG A 961 17.48 13.02 21.40
C ARG A 961 17.92 11.78 20.66
N VAL A 962 17.34 11.53 19.48
CA VAL A 962 17.75 10.41 18.63
C VAL A 962 19.21 10.58 18.24
N ALA A 963 19.66 11.77 17.81
CA ALA A 963 21.05 12.03 17.44
C ALA A 963 22.06 11.89 18.59
N ALA A 964 21.67 12.27 19.82
CA ALA A 964 22.53 12.23 21.00
C ALA A 964 22.55 10.85 21.70
N SER A 965 21.59 9.97 21.42
CA SER A 965 21.47 8.71 22.16
C SER A 965 22.32 7.58 21.58
N LYS A 966 23.11 6.88 22.39
CA LYS A 966 23.89 5.71 21.94
C LYS A 966 23.05 4.47 21.62
N LYS A 967 21.74 4.49 21.85
CA LYS A 967 20.85 3.34 21.65
C LYS A 967 20.49 3.07 20.18
N PHE A 968 20.66 4.06 19.31
CA PHE A 968 20.32 3.97 17.89
C PHE A 968 21.55 3.69 17.01
N GLY A 969 21.28 3.11 15.84
CA GLY A 969 22.29 2.75 14.84
C GLY A 969 23.03 1.44 15.16
N THR A 970 23.73 0.91 14.16
CA THR A 970 24.63 -0.25 14.35
C THR A 970 25.89 0.14 15.14
N LYS A 971 26.50 -0.83 15.87
CA LYS A 971 27.76 -0.60 16.59
C LYS A 971 28.86 -0.22 15.59
N ARG A 972 29.67 0.79 15.94
CA ARG A 972 30.75 1.40 15.14
C ARG A 972 31.55 0.37 14.32
N ILE A 973 31.19 0.20 13.04
CA ILE A 973 32.05 -0.46 12.06
C ILE A 973 33.00 0.63 11.58
N ARG A 974 34.32 0.37 11.63
CA ARG A 974 35.33 1.28 11.04
C ARG A 974 35.16 1.25 9.51
N ASN A 975 34.19 2.00 8.98
CA ASN A 975 34.03 2.19 7.54
C ASN A 975 34.86 3.39 7.07
N ASN A 976 35.36 3.31 5.84
CA ASN A 976 36.21 4.32 5.18
C ASN A 976 35.52 5.67 4.92
N ALA A 977 34.24 5.84 5.26
CA ALA A 977 33.49 7.10 5.11
C ALA A 977 34.12 8.28 5.87
N HIS A 978 34.96 8.01 6.87
CA HIS A 978 35.74 9.04 7.57
C HIS A 978 36.67 9.85 6.66
N ARG A 979 37.06 9.35 5.48
CA ARG A 979 38.02 10.03 4.59
C ARG A 979 37.42 11.21 3.79
N ASN A 980 36.10 11.32 3.69
CA ASN A 980 35.44 12.34 2.86
C ASN A 980 35.11 13.64 3.62
N PHE A 981 35.30 13.66 4.94
CA PHE A 981 35.01 14.80 5.79
C PHE A 981 36.28 15.27 6.51
N ALA A 982 36.41 16.58 6.71
CA ALA A 982 37.48 17.12 7.56
C ALA A 982 37.32 16.59 9.00
N GLU A 983 38.44 16.20 9.63
CA GLU A 983 38.44 15.75 11.03
C GLU A 983 38.11 16.91 11.97
N LYS A 984 37.31 16.65 13.01
CA LYS A 984 37.10 17.63 14.10
C LYS A 984 38.42 17.77 14.86
N GLY A 985 38.98 18.99 14.88
CA GLY A 985 40.03 19.39 15.80
C GLY A 985 39.57 19.39 17.25
#